data_AF-A0A6M2CVK2-F1
#
_entry.id   AF-A0A6M2CVK2-F1
#
_cell.length_a   1.000
_cell.length_b   1.000
_cell.length_c   1.000
_cell.angle_alpha   90.00
_cell.angle_beta   90.00
_cell.angle_gamma   90.00
#
_symmetry.space_group_name_H-M   'P 1'
#
loop_
_entity.id
_entity.type
_entity.pdbx_description
1 polymer ?
#
loop_
_entity_poly.entity_id
_entity_poly.type
_entity_poly.pdbx_seq_one_letter_code
_entity_poly.pdbx_strand_id
1 'polypeptide(L)'
;ANEDTPQLYVACGRGPRSCIRVLRHGLEVSEMAVSELPGNPNAVWTVKRKADEDFDAYIIVSFVNATLVLCIGETVEEVTDSGFLGTTPTLSCAQIGDDALVQVYPEGIRHIRADKRVNEWRTPGKKAIVKCAVNQRQVVIALTGGELVYFEMDPTGQLNEYTDRREMSADIICMSLASVPIGEQRSRFLAVGLADNTVRIISLDPSDCLSPLSMQALPATPESLSIVEMGMTEIEAVGQGILYLNIGLQNGVLLRTVLDQVTGDLSDTRTRYLGSRPVKLFKVRMQGSDAALAMSSRSWLSYYYQNRFHLTPLSYETLEYASGFSSEQCPEGIVAISTNTLRILALEKLGAVFNQVSTTLEYTPRKFVVNSDSGHLVIVETDHNAYTEKMKQQRKQQMAEEMVEAAGEGEQELAAEMAAAFLSEVLPETVFGSPKAGSGMWASVIRVLNPADSQTLCKVALEQNEAALSVALVKFASQPDEQYVVVGAARELSLQPWHARSGGLLLTYRLSHAGETRLELVHTTSVEEAPTALCPFQGRMLAGVGKCLRLYDLGRKKLLRKCENKYIPSAIVTIQTMGNRVVVGDVQESFFFLRYKRQENQLVIFADDALPRWITASCMLDYDTVAGADKFGNVSIIRLPNSLSDEVDEDPTGIKSLWDRGWLGGSSQKAEVISNFHIGETALSLQKATLIPGGSESLVYLTVSGTIGVLVPFTAHEDHDFFQHLEMHMRSENPPLCGRDHLSFRSSYFPVKNVIDGDLCEQFNSLDPSKQKSIAEELDRNPSEVSKKLEDIRTRYAF
;
A
#
# COMPACT_ATOMS: atom_id res chain seq x y z
N ALA A 1 -0.89 12.00 -7.58
CA ALA A 1 0.44 12.09 -6.95
C ALA A 1 1.58 11.64 -7.87
N ASN A 2 1.33 11.01 -9.04
CA ASN A 2 2.38 10.51 -9.95
C ASN A 2 3.46 9.68 -9.23
N GLU A 3 3.06 8.93 -8.19
CA GLU A 3 3.93 7.97 -7.50
C GLU A 3 3.99 6.68 -8.32
N ASP A 4 5.15 6.00 -8.32
CA ASP A 4 5.31 4.75 -9.07
C ASP A 4 4.34 3.67 -8.57
N THR A 5 4.14 3.57 -7.26
CA THR A 5 3.24 2.58 -6.64
C THR A 5 1.79 3.08 -6.61
N PRO A 6 0.82 2.27 -7.10
CA PRO A 6 -0.60 2.58 -6.99
C PRO A 6 -1.06 2.80 -5.54
N GLN A 7 -2.07 3.66 -5.39
CA GLN A 7 -2.67 4.01 -4.09
C GLN A 7 -4.06 3.42 -4.00
N LEU A 8 -4.49 3.05 -2.79
CA LEU A 8 -5.85 2.57 -2.56
C LEU A 8 -6.71 3.73 -2.05
N TYR A 9 -7.68 4.16 -2.87
CA TYR A 9 -8.68 5.13 -2.48
C TYR A 9 -9.90 4.40 -1.90
N VAL A 10 -10.12 4.54 -0.60
CA VAL A 10 -11.14 3.78 0.13
C VAL A 10 -12.20 4.74 0.68
N ALA A 11 -13.44 4.57 0.25
CA ALA A 11 -14.58 5.26 0.82
C ALA A 11 -15.17 4.42 1.97
N CYS A 12 -15.08 4.92 3.20
CA CYS A 12 -15.47 4.15 4.38
C CYS A 12 -16.09 5.01 5.50
N GLY A 13 -16.56 4.35 6.56
CA GLY A 13 -17.18 4.98 7.73
C GLY A 13 -18.70 5.06 7.64
N ARG A 14 -19.32 5.68 8.65
CA ARG A 14 -20.76 5.70 8.86
C ARG A 14 -21.26 7.11 9.19
N GLY A 15 -22.20 7.61 8.40
CA GLY A 15 -22.86 8.89 8.64
C GLY A 15 -21.85 10.05 8.68
N PRO A 16 -21.92 10.93 9.70
CA PRO A 16 -21.03 12.08 9.80
C PRO A 16 -19.56 11.69 10.04
N ARG A 17 -19.28 10.45 10.43
CA ARG A 17 -17.92 9.93 10.63
C ARG A 17 -17.35 9.24 9.39
N SER A 18 -17.99 9.40 8.24
CA SER A 18 -17.51 8.88 6.98
C SER A 18 -16.30 9.65 6.47
N CYS A 19 -15.45 8.97 5.69
CA CYS A 19 -14.24 9.55 5.13
C CYS A 19 -13.85 8.85 3.82
N ILE A 20 -13.10 9.57 2.98
CA ILE A 20 -12.25 8.97 1.96
C ILE A 20 -10.86 8.85 2.55
N ARG A 21 -10.31 7.63 2.57
CA ARG A 21 -8.94 7.37 2.99
C ARG A 21 -8.08 7.05 1.77
N VAL A 22 -6.96 7.72 1.65
CA VAL A 22 -5.89 7.37 0.71
C VAL A 22 -4.91 6.50 1.47
N LEU A 23 -4.84 5.22 1.11
CA LEU A 23 -3.90 4.28 1.70
C LEU A 23 -2.67 4.18 0.80
N ARG A 24 -1.50 4.46 1.38
CA ARG A 24 -0.20 4.26 0.77
C ARG A 24 0.51 3.14 1.49
N HIS A 25 1.00 2.16 0.74
CA HIS A 25 1.85 1.14 1.34
C HIS A 25 3.19 1.76 1.75
N GLY A 26 3.50 1.67 3.04
CA GLY A 26 4.76 2.07 3.64
C GLY A 26 4.62 2.42 5.11
N LEU A 27 5.77 2.62 5.77
CA LEU A 27 5.87 3.06 7.17
C LEU A 27 5.63 4.56 7.29
N GLU A 28 4.87 4.95 8.31
CA GLU A 28 4.61 6.34 8.66
C GLU A 28 5.92 7.01 9.07
N VAL A 29 6.18 8.19 8.50
CA VAL A 29 7.39 8.97 8.82
C VAL A 29 6.95 10.26 9.50
N SER A 30 7.34 10.42 10.75
CA SER A 30 7.15 11.66 11.51
C SER A 30 8.34 12.58 11.28
N GLU A 31 8.11 13.79 10.75
CA GLU A 31 9.14 14.81 10.62
C GLU A 31 9.31 15.56 11.94
N MET A 32 10.48 15.40 12.57
CA MET A 32 10.81 16.08 13.83
C MET A 32 11.39 17.48 13.58
N ALA A 33 12.26 17.60 12.57
CA ALA A 33 12.87 18.85 12.17
C ALA A 33 13.25 18.84 10.70
N VAL A 34 13.17 20.00 10.05
CA VAL A 34 13.63 20.23 8.67
C VAL A 34 14.45 21.51 8.67
N SER A 35 15.65 21.44 8.11
CA SER A 35 16.55 22.57 7.96
C SER A 35 17.11 22.62 6.55
N GLU A 36 17.14 23.81 5.94
CA GLU A 36 17.71 24.01 4.61
C GLU A 36 19.23 24.18 4.73
N LEU A 37 19.98 23.47 3.89
CA LEU A 37 21.44 23.50 3.88
C LEU A 37 21.97 24.36 2.72
N PRO A 38 23.12 25.03 2.90
CA PRO A 38 23.75 25.79 1.84
C PRO A 38 24.36 24.86 0.79
N GLY A 39 23.67 24.69 -0.34
CA GLY A 39 24.13 23.85 -1.46
C GLY A 39 23.69 22.39 -1.34
N ASN A 40 24.33 21.51 -2.11
CA ASN A 40 23.95 20.10 -2.21
C ASN A 40 24.86 19.21 -1.34
N PRO A 41 24.40 18.76 -0.16
CA PRO A 41 25.12 17.76 0.63
C PRO A 41 25.17 16.40 -0.09
N ASN A 42 26.23 15.64 0.16
CA ASN A 42 26.44 14.31 -0.43
C ASN A 42 26.31 13.16 0.58
N ALA A 43 26.57 13.43 1.87
CA ALA A 43 26.52 12.43 2.93
C ALA A 43 26.29 13.08 4.30
N VAL A 44 25.75 12.28 5.23
CA VAL A 44 25.50 12.69 6.61
C VAL A 44 25.81 11.56 7.57
N TRP A 45 26.45 11.88 8.70
CA TRP A 45 26.73 10.95 9.78
C TRP A 45 26.38 11.56 11.12
N THR A 46 26.05 10.71 12.07
CA THR A 46 25.89 11.05 13.48
C THR A 46 26.98 10.34 14.27
N VAL A 47 27.53 11.01 15.27
CA VAL A 47 28.54 10.41 16.15
C VAL A 47 28.31 10.82 17.59
N LYS A 48 28.47 9.85 18.48
CA LYS A 48 28.58 10.06 19.92
C LYS A 48 29.94 10.63 20.27
N ARG A 49 30.03 11.40 21.36
CA ARG A 49 31.33 11.86 21.87
C ARG A 49 32.07 10.73 22.58
N LYS A 50 31.32 9.89 23.28
CA LYS A 50 31.81 8.68 23.94
C LYS A 50 30.88 7.50 23.72
N ALA A 51 31.41 6.30 23.84
CA ALA A 51 30.64 5.07 23.68
C ALA A 51 29.58 4.85 24.78
N ASP A 52 29.79 5.41 25.98
CA ASP A 52 28.90 5.28 27.14
C ASP A 52 27.75 6.30 27.18
N GLU A 53 27.76 7.30 26.30
CA GLU A 53 26.67 8.27 26.19
C GLU A 53 25.46 7.67 25.47
N ASP A 54 24.26 7.94 25.96
CA ASP A 54 23.02 7.43 25.36
C ASP A 54 22.74 8.09 24.00
N PHE A 55 23.06 9.38 23.86
CA PHE A 55 22.71 10.22 22.72
C PHE A 55 23.92 10.60 21.85
N ASP A 56 23.62 10.95 20.60
CA ASP A 56 24.62 11.49 19.66
C ASP A 56 24.97 12.94 20.01
N ALA A 57 26.24 13.31 19.77
CA ALA A 57 26.75 14.64 20.08
C ALA A 57 26.92 15.52 18.85
N TYR A 58 27.25 14.94 17.68
CA TYR A 58 27.48 15.69 16.46
C TYR A 58 26.75 15.11 15.25
N ILE A 59 26.27 15.99 14.38
CA ILE A 59 25.82 15.68 13.02
C ILE A 59 26.86 16.25 12.05
N ILE A 60 27.46 15.40 11.23
CA ILE A 60 28.44 15.79 10.23
C ILE A 60 27.81 15.69 8.85
N VAL A 61 27.80 16.80 8.12
CA VAL A 61 27.28 16.90 6.77
C VAL A 61 28.43 17.17 5.81
N SER A 62 28.67 16.26 4.87
CA SER A 62 29.67 16.44 3.83
C SER A 62 29.05 17.05 2.57
N PHE A 63 29.79 17.98 1.97
CA PHE A 63 29.53 18.58 0.67
C PHE A 63 30.62 18.17 -0.31
N VAL A 64 30.53 18.64 -1.56
CA VAL A 64 31.54 18.34 -2.59
C VAL A 64 32.94 18.83 -2.21
N ASN A 65 33.03 20.01 -1.57
CA ASN A 65 34.31 20.68 -1.30
C ASN A 65 34.55 21.01 0.18
N ALA A 66 33.61 20.68 1.07
CA ALA A 66 33.68 21.06 2.48
C ALA A 66 32.89 20.07 3.34
N THR A 67 33.10 20.13 4.65
CA THR A 67 32.34 19.38 5.65
C THR A 67 31.85 20.36 6.72
N LEU A 68 30.55 20.31 7.01
CA LEU A 68 29.89 21.07 8.07
C LEU A 68 29.67 20.16 9.28
N VAL A 69 29.94 20.68 10.48
CA VAL A 69 29.73 19.94 11.73
C VAL A 69 28.75 20.72 12.60
N LEU A 70 27.67 20.05 12.98
CA LEU A 70 26.63 20.57 13.84
C LEU A 70 26.69 19.85 15.18
N CYS A 71 26.54 20.59 16.28
CA CYS A 71 26.47 20.03 17.63
C CYS A 71 25.00 19.85 18.02
N ILE A 72 24.69 18.70 18.64
CA ILE A 72 23.37 18.36 19.12
C ILE A 72 23.28 18.81 20.58
N GLY A 73 22.46 19.82 20.86
CA GLY A 73 22.13 20.29 22.20
C GLY A 73 20.62 20.60 22.31
N GLU A 74 20.24 21.61 23.10
CA GLU A 74 18.86 22.12 23.10
C GLU A 74 18.45 22.68 21.73
N THR A 75 19.42 23.26 21.03
CA THR A 75 19.31 23.69 19.63
C THR A 75 20.48 23.12 18.82
N VAL A 76 20.28 22.97 17.51
CA VAL A 76 21.32 22.48 16.60
C VAL A 76 22.11 23.66 16.08
N GLU A 77 23.39 23.76 16.46
CA GLU A 77 24.28 24.87 16.11
C GLU A 77 25.53 24.38 15.35
N GLU A 78 26.06 25.22 14.47
CA GLU A 78 27.33 24.96 13.77
C GLU A 78 28.52 25.12 14.72
N VAL A 79 29.44 24.14 14.70
CA VAL A 79 30.61 24.12 15.59
C VAL A 79 31.90 23.88 14.81
N THR A 80 32.87 24.77 15.02
CA THR A 80 34.19 24.73 14.37
C THR A 80 35.30 24.14 15.24
N ASP A 81 35.12 24.04 16.56
CA ASP A 81 36.16 23.58 17.50
C ASP A 81 36.10 22.08 17.84
N SER A 82 35.36 21.32 17.04
CA SER A 82 35.13 19.88 17.15
C SER A 82 36.36 19.01 16.82
N GLY A 83 37.36 19.58 16.16
CA GLY A 83 38.59 18.89 15.73
C GLY A 83 38.50 18.23 14.36
N PHE A 84 37.30 18.17 13.76
CA PHE A 84 37.10 17.72 12.38
C PHE A 84 37.70 18.70 11.36
N LEU A 85 38.10 18.18 10.20
CA LEU A 85 38.56 18.96 9.06
C LEU A 85 37.35 19.40 8.22
N GLY A 86 37.01 20.69 8.27
CA GLY A 86 35.88 21.25 7.52
C GLY A 86 36.22 21.66 6.07
N THR A 87 37.49 21.75 5.70
CA THR A 87 37.95 22.31 4.40
C THR A 87 37.95 21.31 3.25
N THR A 88 37.72 20.03 3.53
CA THR A 88 37.71 18.95 2.54
C THR A 88 36.43 18.12 2.68
N PRO A 89 35.99 17.43 1.63
CA PRO A 89 34.90 16.46 1.75
C PRO A 89 35.30 15.30 2.67
N THR A 90 34.31 14.74 3.36
CA THR A 90 34.48 13.60 4.27
C THR A 90 33.86 12.36 3.64
N LEU A 91 34.54 11.22 3.75
CA LEU A 91 34.07 9.92 3.27
C LEU A 91 33.35 9.12 4.36
N SER A 92 33.78 9.27 5.61
CA SER A 92 33.13 8.66 6.78
C SER A 92 33.55 9.36 8.08
N CYS A 93 32.61 9.46 9.01
CA CYS A 93 32.86 9.79 10.41
C CYS A 93 32.32 8.67 11.29
N ALA A 94 33.10 8.25 12.29
CA ALA A 94 32.65 7.31 13.30
C ALA A 94 33.34 7.56 14.63
N GLN A 95 32.68 7.13 15.70
CA GLN A 95 33.27 7.00 17.03
C GLN A 95 34.05 5.69 17.09
N ILE A 96 35.30 5.75 17.54
CA ILE A 96 36.20 4.59 17.67
C ILE A 96 36.70 4.49 19.11
N GLY A 97 36.77 3.28 19.64
CA GLY A 97 37.17 3.04 21.04
C GLY A 97 36.15 3.56 22.03
N ASP A 98 36.62 4.14 23.14
CA ASP A 98 35.76 4.63 24.21
C ASP A 98 35.40 6.12 24.04
N ASP A 99 36.37 6.94 23.60
CA ASP A 99 36.27 8.40 23.60
C ASP A 99 36.98 9.07 22.41
N ALA A 100 37.32 8.32 21.36
CA ALA A 100 37.97 8.83 20.16
C ALA A 100 37.02 8.89 18.96
N LEU A 101 37.34 9.78 18.04
CA LEU A 101 36.61 10.00 16.79
C LEU A 101 37.57 9.79 15.62
N VAL A 102 37.06 9.25 14.53
CA VAL A 102 37.79 9.09 13.27
C VAL A 102 37.04 9.77 12.15
N GLN A 103 37.77 10.58 11.39
CA GLN A 103 37.31 11.17 10.14
C GLN A 103 38.19 10.62 9.00
N VAL A 104 37.56 10.02 8.01
CA VAL A 104 38.23 9.59 6.78
C VAL A 104 37.90 10.58 5.68
N TYR A 105 38.92 11.08 4.99
CA TYR A 105 38.80 12.02 3.88
C TYR A 105 39.73 11.58 2.73
N PRO A 106 39.57 12.10 1.49
CA PRO A 106 40.30 11.56 0.35
C PRO A 106 41.84 11.58 0.47
N GLU A 107 42.39 12.51 1.24
CA GLU A 107 43.85 12.67 1.42
C GLU A 107 44.41 11.95 2.66
N GLY A 108 43.56 11.37 3.51
CA GLY A 108 44.03 10.74 4.74
C GLY A 108 42.97 10.30 5.75
N ILE A 109 43.44 9.89 6.91
CA ILE A 109 42.63 9.56 8.08
C ILE A 109 43.04 10.50 9.21
N ARG A 110 42.05 11.10 9.87
CA ARG A 110 42.23 11.95 11.04
C ARG A 110 41.65 11.25 12.26
N HIS A 111 42.50 10.93 13.22
CA HIS A 111 42.11 10.34 14.50
C HIS A 111 42.16 11.42 15.59
N ILE A 112 41.01 11.70 16.20
CA ILE A 112 40.80 12.78 17.15
C ILE A 112 40.52 12.14 18.52
N ARG A 113 41.40 12.36 19.48
CA ARG A 113 41.23 11.86 20.86
C ARG A 113 40.41 12.84 21.69
N ALA A 114 39.88 12.38 22.83
CA ALA A 114 39.12 13.21 23.77
C ALA A 114 39.87 14.46 24.26
N ASP A 115 41.20 14.41 24.34
CA ASP A 115 42.06 15.56 24.70
C ASP A 115 42.35 16.51 23.54
N LYS A 116 41.59 16.40 22.44
CA LYS A 116 41.74 17.15 21.19
C LYS A 116 43.08 16.95 20.49
N ARG A 117 43.88 15.94 20.87
CA ARG A 117 45.05 15.54 20.06
C ARG A 117 44.59 14.90 18.77
N VAL A 118 45.23 15.33 17.69
CA VAL A 118 44.94 14.87 16.34
C VAL A 118 46.14 14.11 15.81
N ASN A 119 45.94 12.84 15.48
CA ASN A 119 46.89 12.05 14.70
C ASN A 119 46.39 12.00 13.25
N GLU A 120 47.21 12.46 12.32
CA GLU A 120 46.89 12.47 10.89
C GLU A 120 47.73 11.39 10.18
N TRP A 121 47.05 10.48 9.48
CA TRP A 121 47.67 9.56 8.55
C TRP A 121 47.41 10.06 7.14
N ARG A 122 48.46 10.28 6.35
CA ARG A 122 48.37 10.78 4.96
C ARG A 122 48.47 9.64 3.97
N THR A 123 47.76 9.76 2.86
CA THR A 123 47.80 8.74 1.82
C THR A 123 49.22 8.57 1.24
N PRO A 124 49.64 7.33 0.92
CA PRO A 124 50.94 7.08 0.33
C PRO A 124 51.03 7.62 -1.10
N GLY A 125 52.03 8.48 -1.35
CA GLY A 125 52.32 8.98 -2.70
C GLY A 125 51.25 9.94 -3.23
N LYS A 126 50.78 9.71 -4.46
CA LYS A 126 49.71 10.49 -5.12
C LYS A 126 48.35 9.77 -5.11
N LYS A 127 48.20 8.73 -4.29
CA LYS A 127 46.95 7.96 -4.18
C LYS A 127 45.95 8.71 -3.31
N ALA A 128 44.67 8.53 -3.58
CA ALA A 128 43.57 9.04 -2.76
C ALA A 128 42.76 7.87 -2.21
N ILE A 129 42.09 8.08 -1.07
CA ILE A 129 41.11 7.14 -0.53
C ILE A 129 39.82 7.27 -1.35
N VAL A 130 39.36 6.15 -1.92
CA VAL A 130 38.14 6.09 -2.75
C VAL A 130 36.94 5.62 -1.92
N LYS A 131 37.16 4.63 -1.04
CA LYS A 131 36.14 4.06 -0.16
C LYS A 131 36.72 3.72 1.20
N CYS A 132 35.86 3.65 2.20
CA CYS A 132 36.20 3.25 3.56
C CYS A 132 35.07 2.45 4.19
N ALA A 133 35.43 1.59 5.14
CA ALA A 133 34.50 0.91 6.03
C ALA A 133 35.05 1.03 7.46
N VAL A 134 34.21 1.49 8.37
CA VAL A 134 34.58 1.77 9.77
C VAL A 134 33.64 1.00 10.69
N ASN A 135 34.17 0.54 11.81
CA ASN A 135 33.39 0.05 12.94
C ASN A 135 33.97 0.61 14.26
N GLN A 136 33.55 0.05 15.40
CA GLN A 136 33.94 0.52 16.72
C GLN A 136 35.44 0.43 17.01
N ARG A 137 36.19 -0.46 16.34
CA ARG A 137 37.62 -0.72 16.66
C ARG A 137 38.52 -0.93 15.44
N GLN A 138 37.98 -0.95 14.25
CA GLN A 138 38.64 -1.30 12.99
C GLN A 138 38.29 -0.27 11.92
N VAL A 139 39.28 0.08 11.11
CA VAL A 139 39.15 0.99 9.98
C VAL A 139 39.79 0.34 8.77
N VAL A 140 39.01 0.14 7.71
CA VAL A 140 39.49 -0.37 6.43
C VAL A 140 39.31 0.72 5.38
N ILE A 141 40.35 0.98 4.60
CA ILE A 141 40.31 1.94 3.50
C ILE A 141 40.74 1.28 2.19
N ALA A 142 40.18 1.78 1.10
CA ALA A 142 40.54 1.41 -0.26
C ALA A 142 41.15 2.63 -0.96
N LEU A 143 42.37 2.47 -1.45
CA LEU A 143 43.09 3.48 -2.22
C LEU A 143 42.81 3.32 -3.72
N THR A 144 43.10 4.37 -4.49
CA THR A 144 43.12 4.31 -5.97
C THR A 144 44.03 3.18 -6.46
N GLY A 145 43.51 2.33 -7.36
CA GLY A 145 44.19 1.12 -7.84
C GLY A 145 43.83 -0.15 -7.07
N GLY A 146 42.76 -0.15 -6.27
CA GLY A 146 42.24 -1.37 -5.64
C GLY A 146 43.08 -1.91 -4.47
N GLU A 147 43.92 -1.09 -3.85
CA GLU A 147 44.77 -1.45 -2.71
C GLU A 147 44.01 -1.24 -1.39
N LEU A 148 43.88 -2.29 -0.59
CA LEU A 148 43.32 -2.27 0.76
C LEU A 148 44.40 -2.01 1.81
N VAL A 149 44.08 -1.10 2.73
CA VAL A 149 44.86 -0.85 3.94
C VAL A 149 43.95 -1.04 5.15
N TYR A 150 44.40 -1.83 6.12
CA TYR A 150 43.67 -2.16 7.33
C TYR A 150 44.34 -1.51 8.54
N PHE A 151 43.53 -0.89 9.39
CA PHE A 151 43.93 -0.31 10.65
C PHE A 151 43.11 -0.92 11.78
N GLU A 152 43.78 -1.23 12.88
CA GLU A 152 43.17 -1.76 14.08
C GLU A 152 43.52 -0.92 15.29
N MET A 153 42.53 -0.66 16.13
CA MET A 153 42.74 0.06 17.38
C MET A 153 43.22 -0.88 18.47
N ASP A 154 44.41 -0.60 18.98
CA ASP A 154 44.95 -1.32 20.12
C ASP A 154 44.21 -0.97 21.43
N PRO A 155 44.41 -1.76 22.50
CA PRO A 155 43.83 -1.43 23.82
C PRO A 155 44.32 -0.11 24.42
N THR A 156 45.34 0.54 23.84
CA THR A 156 45.86 1.85 24.28
C THR A 156 45.23 3.02 23.53
N GLY A 157 44.27 2.74 22.64
CA GLY A 157 43.57 3.73 21.83
C GLY A 157 44.40 4.31 20.68
N GLN A 158 45.44 3.62 20.22
CA GLN A 158 46.19 3.97 19.00
C GLN A 158 45.71 3.13 17.83
N LEU A 159 45.55 3.75 16.65
CA LEU A 159 45.32 3.05 15.40
C LEU A 159 46.65 2.60 14.81
N ASN A 160 46.82 1.29 14.67
CA ASN A 160 48.00 0.68 14.07
C ASN A 160 47.66 0.17 12.66
N GLU A 161 48.52 0.50 11.69
CA GLU A 161 48.44 -0.03 10.32
C GLU A 161 48.93 -1.49 10.29
N TYR A 162 48.17 -2.37 9.65
CA TYR A 162 48.61 -3.74 9.38
C TYR A 162 49.73 -3.73 8.33
N THR A 163 50.75 -4.57 8.53
CA THR A 163 51.98 -4.52 7.73
C THR A 163 51.77 -4.86 6.26
N ASP A 164 50.78 -5.71 5.96
CA ASP A 164 50.51 -6.16 4.61
C ASP A 164 49.35 -5.39 3.99
N ARG A 165 49.53 -5.01 2.73
CA ARG A 165 48.49 -4.37 1.92
C ARG A 165 48.09 -5.31 0.81
N ARG A 166 46.80 -5.35 0.50
CA ARG A 166 46.25 -6.29 -0.47
C ARG A 166 45.68 -5.58 -1.68
N GLU A 167 46.18 -5.94 -2.86
CA GLU A 167 45.64 -5.46 -4.12
C GLU A 167 44.51 -6.38 -4.61
N MET A 168 43.41 -5.78 -5.05
CA MET A 168 42.26 -6.49 -5.61
C MET A 168 42.40 -6.66 -7.13
N SER A 169 41.62 -7.59 -7.69
CA SER A 169 41.63 -7.85 -9.14
C SER A 169 41.00 -6.72 -9.97
N ALA A 170 40.23 -5.85 -9.34
CA ALA A 170 39.55 -4.72 -9.96
C ALA A 170 39.38 -3.58 -8.93
N ASP A 171 38.95 -2.42 -9.39
CA ASP A 171 38.68 -1.28 -8.52
C ASP A 171 37.54 -1.58 -7.54
N ILE A 172 37.70 -1.09 -6.31
CA ILE A 172 36.75 -1.27 -5.21
C ILE A 172 35.68 -0.17 -5.29
N ILE A 173 34.41 -0.57 -5.44
CA ILE A 173 33.27 0.36 -5.56
C ILE A 173 32.62 0.61 -4.20
N CYS A 174 32.52 -0.41 -3.35
CA CYS A 174 31.86 -0.32 -2.06
C CYS A 174 32.45 -1.32 -1.07
N MET A 175 32.34 -1.00 0.22
CA MET A 175 32.82 -1.85 1.32
C MET A 175 31.84 -1.78 2.48
N SER A 176 31.77 -2.87 3.24
CA SER A 176 31.02 -2.92 4.49
C SER A 176 31.76 -3.77 5.51
N LEU A 177 31.77 -3.27 6.74
CA LEU A 177 32.31 -3.96 7.90
C LEU A 177 31.18 -4.20 8.91
N ALA A 178 31.13 -5.37 9.52
CA ALA A 178 30.13 -5.65 10.56
C ALA A 178 30.49 -4.93 11.86
N SER A 179 29.48 -4.72 12.71
CA SER A 179 29.70 -4.24 14.08
C SER A 179 30.49 -5.29 14.87
N VAL A 180 31.27 -4.85 15.85
CA VAL A 180 31.98 -5.78 16.75
C VAL A 180 30.98 -6.40 17.73
N PRO A 181 30.87 -7.75 17.79
CA PRO A 181 29.98 -8.41 18.75
C PRO A 181 30.36 -8.11 20.21
N ILE A 182 29.38 -8.15 21.11
CA ILE A 182 29.62 -7.93 22.54
C ILE A 182 30.53 -9.03 23.08
N GLY A 183 31.66 -8.64 23.68
CA GLY A 183 32.66 -9.56 24.24
C GLY A 183 33.79 -9.90 23.26
N GLU A 184 33.66 -9.58 21.97
CA GLU A 184 34.73 -9.70 20.99
C GLU A 184 35.50 -8.38 20.82
N GLN A 185 36.72 -8.47 20.29
CA GLN A 185 37.57 -7.29 20.06
C GLN A 185 37.50 -6.75 18.63
N ARG A 186 37.01 -7.57 17.70
CA ARG A 186 37.04 -7.31 16.27
C ARG A 186 35.85 -7.99 15.60
N SER A 187 35.47 -7.50 14.42
CA SER A 187 34.65 -8.26 13.51
C SER A 187 35.55 -9.05 12.55
N ARG A 188 35.18 -10.32 12.31
CA ARG A 188 35.92 -11.21 11.41
C ARG A 188 35.71 -10.87 9.94
N PHE A 189 34.54 -10.39 9.53
CA PHE A 189 34.15 -10.34 8.12
C PHE A 189 34.16 -8.92 7.55
N LEU A 190 34.92 -8.74 6.47
CA LEU A 190 34.88 -7.58 5.60
C LEU A 190 34.25 -7.96 4.25
N ALA A 191 33.20 -7.26 3.84
CA ALA A 191 32.62 -7.40 2.51
C ALA A 191 33.14 -6.31 1.57
N VAL A 192 33.63 -6.71 0.40
CA VAL A 192 34.20 -5.81 -0.62
C VAL A 192 33.51 -6.05 -1.96
N GLY A 193 32.92 -4.99 -2.53
CA GLY A 193 32.30 -4.98 -3.85
C GLY A 193 33.24 -4.41 -4.90
N LEU A 194 33.44 -5.16 -5.98
CA LEU A 194 34.39 -4.84 -7.04
C LEU A 194 33.69 -4.46 -8.34
N ALA A 195 34.41 -3.75 -9.22
CA ALA A 195 33.94 -3.36 -10.54
C ALA A 195 33.73 -4.51 -11.54
N ASP A 196 34.17 -5.73 -11.21
CA ASP A 196 33.98 -6.94 -12.00
C ASP A 196 32.63 -7.64 -11.73
N ASN A 197 31.68 -6.94 -11.11
CA ASN A 197 30.39 -7.46 -10.66
C ASN A 197 30.51 -8.61 -9.65
N THR A 198 31.53 -8.59 -8.78
CA THR A 198 31.64 -9.56 -7.69
C THR A 198 31.62 -8.90 -6.32
N VAL A 199 31.11 -9.64 -5.33
CA VAL A 199 31.31 -9.35 -3.91
C VAL A 199 32.23 -10.42 -3.33
N ARG A 200 33.16 -10.02 -2.47
CA ARG A 200 34.10 -10.90 -1.80
C ARG A 200 34.05 -10.70 -0.29
N ILE A 201 34.07 -11.79 0.44
CA ILE A 201 34.21 -11.79 1.90
C ILE A 201 35.67 -12.06 2.24
N ILE A 202 36.21 -11.23 3.12
CA ILE A 202 37.62 -11.25 3.53
C ILE A 202 37.67 -11.39 5.05
N SER A 203 38.56 -12.27 5.53
CA SER A 203 38.81 -12.41 6.97
C SER A 203 39.70 -11.28 7.48
N LEU A 204 39.36 -10.74 8.65
CA LEU A 204 40.16 -9.77 9.41
C LEU A 204 40.74 -10.40 10.70
N ASP A 205 40.60 -11.71 10.89
CA ASP A 205 41.23 -12.39 12.00
C ASP A 205 42.75 -12.43 11.85
N PRO A 206 43.52 -12.38 12.95
CA PRO A 206 44.98 -12.38 12.88
C PRO A 206 45.59 -13.61 12.20
N SER A 207 44.89 -14.75 12.22
CA SER A 207 45.35 -16.01 11.62
C SER A 207 45.39 -15.99 10.10
N ASP A 208 44.43 -15.30 9.49
CA ASP A 208 44.17 -15.31 8.05
C ASP A 208 43.79 -13.90 7.56
N CYS A 209 44.43 -12.89 8.13
CA CYS A 209 44.13 -11.48 7.91
C CYS A 209 44.27 -11.13 6.43
N LEU A 210 43.28 -10.39 5.91
CA LEU A 210 43.17 -10.02 4.51
C LEU A 210 43.16 -11.22 3.55
N SER A 211 42.81 -12.44 3.97
CA SER A 211 42.63 -13.58 3.07
C SER A 211 41.18 -13.66 2.53
N PRO A 212 40.96 -14.10 1.27
CA PRO A 212 39.63 -14.21 0.71
C PRO A 212 38.95 -15.50 1.24
N LEU A 213 37.74 -15.38 1.79
CA LEU A 213 36.95 -16.51 2.26
C LEU A 213 36.02 -17.02 1.16
N SER A 214 35.13 -16.15 0.68
CA SER A 214 34.12 -16.50 -0.33
C SER A 214 33.98 -15.40 -1.39
N MET A 215 33.45 -15.78 -2.55
CA MET A 215 33.15 -14.90 -3.68
C MET A 215 31.76 -15.22 -4.21
N GLN A 216 30.97 -14.19 -4.50
CA GLN A 216 29.69 -14.31 -5.18
C GLN A 216 29.65 -13.37 -6.39
N ALA A 217 29.27 -13.92 -7.55
CA ALA A 217 29.00 -13.14 -8.75
C ALA A 217 27.62 -12.47 -8.66
N LEU A 218 27.55 -11.22 -9.12
CA LEU A 218 26.36 -10.38 -9.06
C LEU A 218 25.79 -10.13 -10.47
N PRO A 219 24.47 -9.96 -10.61
CA PRO A 219 23.85 -9.64 -11.90
C PRO A 219 24.27 -8.28 -12.48
N ALA A 220 24.69 -7.35 -11.61
CA ALA A 220 25.11 -6.00 -11.97
C ALA A 220 26.19 -5.52 -10.98
N THR A 221 26.78 -4.37 -11.27
CA THR A 221 27.76 -3.69 -10.41
C THR A 221 27.16 -3.36 -9.04
N PRO A 222 27.86 -3.69 -7.93
CA PRO A 222 27.41 -3.32 -6.59
C PRO A 222 27.65 -1.83 -6.34
N GLU A 223 26.65 -1.14 -5.81
CA GLU A 223 26.72 0.26 -5.41
C GLU A 223 27.03 0.41 -3.91
N SER A 224 26.43 -0.44 -3.07
CA SER A 224 26.61 -0.40 -1.63
C SER A 224 26.48 -1.77 -0.99
N LEU A 225 27.05 -1.93 0.20
CA LEU A 225 27.02 -3.15 1.01
C LEU A 225 26.66 -2.80 2.44
N SER A 226 25.97 -3.69 3.15
CA SER A 226 25.75 -3.56 4.58
C SER A 226 25.61 -4.92 5.25
N ILE A 227 26.53 -5.24 6.17
CA ILE A 227 26.45 -6.43 7.03
C ILE A 227 25.68 -6.03 8.30
N VAL A 228 24.56 -6.70 8.54
CA VAL A 228 23.69 -6.44 9.70
C VAL A 228 23.35 -7.75 10.39
N GLU A 229 23.41 -7.75 11.71
CA GLU A 229 22.92 -8.85 12.53
C GLU A 229 21.44 -8.63 12.84
N MET A 230 20.59 -9.59 12.47
CA MET A 230 19.15 -9.52 12.71
C MET A 230 18.67 -10.84 13.31
N GLY A 231 17.57 -10.79 14.08
CA GLY A 231 16.95 -12.00 14.63
C GLY A 231 17.25 -12.30 16.10
N MET A 232 17.77 -11.34 16.87
CA MET A 232 17.86 -11.49 18.33
C MET A 232 16.47 -11.38 18.95
N THR A 233 15.97 -12.46 19.53
CA THR A 233 14.79 -12.44 20.40
C THR A 233 15.23 -12.08 21.83
N GLU A 234 14.56 -11.12 22.48
CA GLU A 234 14.83 -10.71 23.88
C GLU A 234 14.79 -11.87 24.89
N ILE A 235 14.18 -13.00 24.52
CA ILE A 235 14.00 -14.19 25.36
C ILE A 235 15.28 -15.06 25.40
N GLU A 236 16.18 -14.95 24.41
CA GLU A 236 17.41 -15.73 24.34
C GLU A 236 18.63 -14.80 24.43
N ALA A 237 18.93 -14.33 25.64
CA ALA A 237 20.15 -13.56 25.96
C ALA A 237 21.48 -14.32 25.73
N VAL A 238 21.45 -15.47 25.06
CA VAL A 238 22.58 -16.38 24.81
C VAL A 238 22.64 -16.85 23.34
N GLY A 239 21.67 -16.47 22.48
CA GLY A 239 21.69 -16.80 21.05
C GLY A 239 22.41 -15.72 20.23
N GLN A 240 23.42 -16.11 19.44
CA GLN A 240 23.99 -15.24 18.41
C GLN A 240 22.94 -15.00 17.31
N GLY A 241 22.72 -13.75 16.91
CA GLY A 241 21.80 -13.42 15.82
C GLY A 241 22.32 -13.90 14.47
N ILE A 242 21.49 -13.87 13.43
CA ILE A 242 21.92 -14.29 12.08
C ILE A 242 22.55 -13.09 11.38
N LEU A 243 23.75 -13.28 10.82
CA LEU A 243 24.40 -12.26 9.99
C LEU A 243 23.81 -12.26 8.58
N TYR A 244 23.37 -11.08 8.15
CA TYR A 244 22.90 -10.86 6.78
C TYR A 244 23.82 -9.88 6.07
N LEU A 245 24.25 -10.25 4.87
CA LEU A 245 24.87 -9.35 3.91
C LEU A 245 23.79 -8.79 2.98
N ASN A 246 23.56 -7.49 3.06
CA ASN A 246 22.73 -6.74 2.14
C ASN A 246 23.61 -6.15 1.03
N ILE A 247 23.22 -6.35 -0.22
CA ILE A 247 23.95 -5.91 -1.41
C ILE A 247 23.03 -5.06 -2.27
N GLY A 248 23.33 -3.77 -2.37
CA GLY A 248 22.63 -2.84 -3.23
C GLY A 248 23.31 -2.73 -4.59
N LEU A 249 22.58 -2.97 -5.68
CA LEU A 249 23.11 -2.92 -7.04
C LEU A 249 22.78 -1.59 -7.74
N GLN A 250 23.54 -1.24 -8.78
CA GLN A 250 23.34 -0.01 -9.56
C GLN A 250 22.04 0.00 -10.36
N ASN A 251 21.49 -1.17 -10.68
CA ASN A 251 20.22 -1.32 -11.39
C ASN A 251 18.98 -1.25 -10.48
N GLY A 252 19.14 -0.92 -9.20
CA GLY A 252 18.01 -0.78 -8.27
C GLY A 252 17.55 -2.06 -7.57
N VAL A 253 18.30 -3.15 -7.73
CA VAL A 253 18.05 -4.43 -7.07
C VAL A 253 18.78 -4.50 -5.73
N LEU A 254 18.09 -4.96 -4.70
CA LEU A 254 18.63 -5.35 -3.40
C LEU A 254 18.70 -6.88 -3.33
N LEU A 255 19.87 -7.40 -2.95
CA LEU A 255 20.06 -8.78 -2.57
C LEU A 255 20.27 -8.86 -1.05
N ARG A 256 19.58 -9.80 -0.39
CA ARG A 256 19.84 -10.16 1.00
C ARG A 256 20.34 -11.59 1.04
N THR A 257 21.51 -11.81 1.61
CA THR A 257 22.15 -13.11 1.65
C THR A 257 22.56 -13.44 3.08
N VAL A 258 22.33 -14.67 3.52
CA VAL A 258 22.79 -15.15 4.82
C VAL A 258 24.30 -15.34 4.76
N LEU A 259 25.01 -14.75 5.71
CA LEU A 259 26.45 -14.89 5.88
C LEU A 259 26.72 -15.87 7.02
N ASP A 260 27.35 -17.00 6.71
CA ASP A 260 27.74 -17.99 7.72
C ASP A 260 28.82 -17.43 8.65
N GLN A 261 28.59 -17.49 9.97
CA GLN A 261 29.50 -16.92 10.97
C GLN A 261 30.84 -17.68 11.09
N VAL A 262 30.92 -18.90 10.58
CA VAL A 262 32.09 -19.77 10.69
C VAL A 262 32.88 -19.78 9.39
N THR A 263 32.23 -20.05 8.26
CA THR A 263 32.88 -20.21 6.95
C THR A 263 32.97 -18.90 6.16
N GLY A 264 32.06 -17.96 6.41
CA GLY A 264 31.90 -16.77 5.58
C GLY A 264 31.23 -17.06 4.23
N ASP A 265 30.62 -18.24 4.06
CA ASP A 265 29.87 -18.57 2.85
C ASP A 265 28.55 -17.81 2.78
N LEU A 266 28.12 -17.57 1.54
CA LEU A 266 26.94 -16.78 1.20
C LEU A 266 25.83 -17.72 0.72
N SER A 267 24.71 -17.76 1.44
CA SER A 267 23.57 -18.65 1.17
C SER A 267 22.22 -17.96 1.30
N ASP A 268 21.12 -18.61 0.91
CA ASP A 268 19.74 -18.07 0.87
C ASP A 268 19.65 -16.62 0.35
N THR A 269 20.14 -16.38 -0.87
CA THR A 269 20.02 -15.06 -1.51
C THR A 269 18.57 -14.78 -1.89
N ARG A 270 18.02 -13.67 -1.38
CA ARG A 270 16.70 -13.14 -1.72
C ARG A 270 16.86 -11.85 -2.50
N THR A 271 16.08 -11.70 -3.57
CA THR A 271 16.22 -10.60 -4.53
C THR A 271 14.96 -9.75 -4.53
N ARG A 272 15.09 -8.42 -4.40
CA ARG A 272 13.97 -7.48 -4.55
C ARG A 272 14.37 -6.26 -5.35
N TYR A 273 13.53 -5.86 -6.29
CA TYR A 273 13.69 -4.58 -6.99
C TYR A 273 13.08 -3.46 -6.14
N LEU A 274 13.88 -2.44 -5.82
CA LEU A 274 13.47 -1.33 -4.95
C LEU A 274 13.09 -0.06 -5.72
N GLY A 275 13.60 0.12 -6.94
CA GLY A 275 13.42 1.34 -7.71
C GLY A 275 14.40 1.48 -8.86
N SER A 276 14.28 2.57 -9.63
CA SER A 276 15.11 2.82 -10.83
C SER A 276 16.50 3.40 -10.52
N ARG A 277 16.75 3.84 -9.29
CA ARG A 277 18.01 4.44 -8.86
C ARG A 277 18.95 3.38 -8.23
N PRO A 278 20.27 3.57 -8.27
CA PRO A 278 21.22 2.72 -7.55
C PRO A 278 20.86 2.59 -6.06
N VAL A 279 20.96 1.38 -5.51
CA VAL A 279 20.59 1.12 -4.11
C VAL A 279 21.74 1.49 -3.17
N LYS A 280 21.51 2.45 -2.28
CA LYS A 280 22.40 2.79 -1.16
C LYS A 280 21.91 2.16 0.13
N LEU A 281 22.81 1.57 0.92
CA LEU A 281 22.50 0.87 2.17
C LEU A 281 23.11 1.60 3.36
N PHE A 282 22.30 1.79 4.39
CA PHE A 282 22.69 2.43 5.65
C PHE A 282 22.25 1.55 6.82
N LYS A 283 23.07 1.50 7.87
CA LYS A 283 22.68 0.86 9.12
C LYS A 283 21.92 1.86 9.97
N VAL A 284 20.77 1.45 10.49
CA VAL A 284 19.94 2.24 11.41
C VAL A 284 19.52 1.36 12.56
N ARG A 285 19.25 1.95 13.72
CA ARG A 285 18.71 1.21 14.86
C ARG A 285 17.19 1.35 14.87
N MET A 286 16.49 0.25 15.10
CA MET A 286 15.03 0.23 15.22
C MET A 286 14.59 -0.74 16.33
N GLN A 287 13.82 -0.25 17.30
CA GLN A 287 13.39 -1.00 18.49
C GLN A 287 14.56 -1.70 19.18
N GLY A 288 15.71 -1.02 19.27
CA GLY A 288 16.92 -1.52 19.92
C GLY A 288 17.73 -2.54 19.10
N SER A 289 17.20 -3.04 17.98
CA SER A 289 17.87 -3.95 17.05
C SER A 289 18.44 -3.23 15.83
N ASP A 290 19.46 -3.81 15.21
CA ASP A 290 20.02 -3.27 13.97
C ASP A 290 19.07 -3.56 12.78
N ALA A 291 18.88 -2.55 11.94
CA ALA A 291 18.09 -2.59 10.73
C ALA A 291 18.89 -2.01 9.54
N ALA A 292 18.51 -2.40 8.33
CA ALA A 292 19.11 -1.89 7.10
C ALA A 292 18.13 -0.96 6.38
N LEU A 293 18.52 0.29 6.18
CA LEU A 293 17.79 1.25 5.36
C LEU A 293 18.37 1.25 3.94
N ALA A 294 17.58 0.82 2.97
CA ALA A 294 17.93 0.77 1.57
C ALA A 294 17.25 1.93 0.81
N MET A 295 18.02 2.79 0.16
CA MET A 295 17.53 3.94 -0.60
C MET A 295 17.69 3.73 -2.11
N SER A 296 16.63 3.94 -2.87
CA SER A 296 16.60 3.95 -4.34
C SER A 296 15.66 5.06 -4.83
N SER A 297 14.68 4.79 -5.70
CA SER A 297 13.59 5.72 -6.01
C SER A 297 12.61 5.89 -4.85
N ARG A 298 12.57 4.95 -3.92
CA ARG A 298 11.96 5.07 -2.59
C ARG A 298 12.95 4.57 -1.54
N SER A 299 12.78 5.03 -0.31
CA SER A 299 13.51 4.47 0.83
C SER A 299 12.75 3.28 1.39
N TRP A 300 13.47 2.22 1.75
CA TRP A 300 12.95 0.94 2.24
C TRP A 300 13.67 0.56 3.52
N LEU A 301 12.93 0.17 4.55
CA LEU A 301 13.46 -0.32 5.79
C LEU A 301 13.36 -1.85 5.83
N SER A 302 14.52 -2.49 5.98
CA SER A 302 14.69 -3.92 6.24
C SER A 302 14.91 -4.12 7.72
N TYR A 303 13.98 -4.74 8.42
CA TYR A 303 14.03 -4.95 9.87
C TYR A 303 13.42 -6.29 10.25
N TYR A 304 13.77 -6.76 11.45
CA TYR A 304 13.21 -7.98 12.03
C TYR A 304 12.21 -7.59 13.12
N TYR A 305 10.98 -8.07 13.00
CA TYR A 305 9.90 -7.72 13.92
C TYR A 305 8.93 -8.90 14.09
N GLN A 306 8.57 -9.23 15.34
CA GLN A 306 7.67 -10.35 15.66
C GLN A 306 8.07 -11.67 14.99
N ASN A 307 9.35 -12.03 15.09
CA ASN A 307 9.94 -13.23 14.48
C ASN A 307 9.84 -13.30 12.94
N ARG A 308 9.53 -12.19 12.28
CA ARG A 308 9.40 -12.11 10.83
C ARG A 308 10.25 -10.98 10.28
N PHE A 309 10.92 -11.28 9.18
CA PHE A 309 11.62 -10.27 8.41
C PHE A 309 10.63 -9.40 7.64
N HIS A 310 10.79 -8.09 7.72
CA HIS A 310 9.98 -7.12 7.00
C HIS A 310 10.89 -6.24 6.15
N LEU A 311 10.47 -6.01 4.90
CA LEU A 311 11.08 -5.01 4.02
C LEU A 311 9.97 -4.11 3.52
N THR A 312 9.77 -2.99 4.20
CA THR A 312 8.67 -2.06 3.94
C THR A 312 9.22 -0.73 3.43
N PRO A 313 8.59 -0.12 2.44
CA PRO A 313 9.01 1.19 1.98
C PRO A 313 8.58 2.27 2.99
N LEU A 314 9.24 3.40 3.02
CA LEU A 314 8.79 4.59 3.74
C LEU A 314 7.76 5.33 2.88
N SER A 315 6.70 5.89 3.48
CA SER A 315 5.81 6.81 2.74
C SER A 315 6.38 8.22 2.74
N TYR A 316 7.50 8.38 2.08
CA TYR A 316 8.26 9.63 2.09
C TYR A 316 8.84 9.92 0.72
N GLU A 317 9.29 11.16 0.54
CA GLU A 317 10.04 11.54 -0.65
C GLU A 317 11.40 10.83 -0.74
N THR A 318 12.06 10.97 -1.88
CA THR A 318 13.34 10.31 -2.12
C THR A 318 14.44 10.92 -1.25
N LEU A 319 15.13 10.07 -0.48
CA LEU A 319 16.26 10.48 0.35
C LEU A 319 17.58 10.14 -0.36
N GLU A 320 18.62 10.95 -0.18
CA GLU A 320 19.92 10.78 -0.84
C GLU A 320 20.93 10.03 0.03
N TYR A 321 20.88 10.24 1.35
CA TYR A 321 21.74 9.61 2.36
C TYR A 321 21.01 9.63 3.70
N ALA A 322 21.32 8.68 4.59
CA ALA A 322 20.90 8.76 5.98
C ALA A 322 21.88 8.10 6.95
N SER A 323 21.72 8.45 8.22
CA SER A 323 22.38 7.84 9.37
C SER A 323 21.37 7.65 10.50
N GLY A 324 21.60 6.66 11.38
CA GLY A 324 20.82 6.52 12.61
C GLY A 324 21.00 7.77 13.49
N PHE A 325 20.02 8.13 14.29
CA PHE A 325 20.08 9.32 15.13
C PHE A 325 19.45 9.06 16.48
N SER A 326 20.10 9.53 17.54
CA SER A 326 19.59 9.47 18.90
C SER A 326 19.82 10.79 19.62
N SER A 327 18.76 11.35 20.17
CA SER A 327 18.77 12.56 20.99
C SER A 327 17.68 12.49 22.06
N GLU A 328 17.70 13.40 23.03
CA GLU A 328 16.66 13.46 24.07
C GLU A 328 15.26 13.69 23.48
N GLN A 329 15.14 14.49 22.42
CA GLN A 329 13.88 14.78 21.74
C GLN A 329 13.40 13.64 20.83
N CYS A 330 14.35 12.85 20.29
CA CYS A 330 14.09 11.73 19.40
C CYS A 330 15.06 10.60 19.76
N PRO A 331 14.68 9.71 20.71
CA PRO A 331 15.57 8.66 21.21
C PRO A 331 16.03 7.68 20.13
N GLU A 332 15.15 7.39 19.16
CA GLU A 332 15.44 6.53 18.02
C GLU A 332 14.87 7.16 16.75
N GLY A 333 15.75 7.73 15.95
CA GLY A 333 15.42 8.45 14.72
C GLY A 333 16.43 8.20 13.61
N ILE A 334 16.20 8.88 12.50
CA ILE A 334 17.04 8.83 11.31
C ILE A 334 17.27 10.27 10.87
N VAL A 335 18.54 10.65 10.74
CA VAL A 335 18.91 11.89 10.06
C VAL A 335 19.12 11.57 8.59
N ALA A 336 18.38 12.25 7.73
CA ALA A 336 18.44 12.08 6.29
C ALA A 336 18.67 13.41 5.57
N ILE A 337 19.30 13.33 4.41
CA ILE A 337 19.41 14.47 3.49
C ILE A 337 18.57 14.21 2.24
N SER A 338 17.84 15.23 1.81
CA SER A 338 17.02 15.22 0.61
C SER A 338 17.32 16.49 -0.17
N THR A 339 17.95 16.36 -1.34
CA THR A 339 18.38 17.49 -2.17
C THR A 339 19.20 18.53 -1.39
N ASN A 340 18.63 19.70 -1.08
CA ASN A 340 19.24 20.79 -0.31
C ASN A 340 18.75 20.86 1.16
N THR A 341 18.05 19.84 1.65
CA THR A 341 17.47 19.84 3.01
C THR A 341 18.06 18.74 3.89
N LEU A 342 18.26 19.06 5.17
CA LEU A 342 18.52 18.14 6.26
C LEU A 342 17.20 17.87 6.99
N ARG A 343 16.88 16.60 7.22
CA ARG A 343 15.61 16.17 7.82
C ARG A 343 15.90 15.20 8.97
N ILE A 344 15.27 15.44 10.11
CA ILE A 344 15.26 14.51 11.25
C ILE A 344 13.92 13.80 11.26
N LEU A 345 13.96 12.49 11.07
CA LEU A 345 12.79 11.64 10.88
C LEU A 345 12.68 10.64 12.03
N ALA A 346 11.46 10.33 12.45
CA ALA A 346 11.16 9.28 13.41
C ALA A 346 10.18 8.27 12.81
N LEU A 347 10.37 6.99 13.12
CA LEU A 347 9.55 5.87 12.64
C LEU A 347 8.86 5.21 13.83
N GLU A 348 7.71 5.77 14.24
CA GLU A 348 7.04 5.35 15.47
C GLU A 348 6.25 4.04 15.34
N LYS A 349 5.63 3.80 14.17
CA LYS A 349 4.68 2.70 13.96
C LYS A 349 5.19 1.65 12.98
N LEU A 350 5.94 0.67 13.48
CA LEU A 350 6.50 -0.43 12.68
C LEU A 350 5.49 -1.51 12.27
N GLY A 351 4.37 -1.62 12.99
CA GLY A 351 3.33 -2.63 12.72
C GLY A 351 2.28 -2.20 11.69
N ALA A 352 2.22 -0.93 11.33
CA ALA A 352 1.26 -0.41 10.36
C ALA A 352 1.90 -0.36 8.95
N VAL A 353 1.45 -1.25 8.07
CA VAL A 353 1.97 -1.33 6.68
C VAL A 353 1.31 -0.34 5.72
N PHE A 354 0.15 0.21 6.08
CA PHE A 354 -0.55 1.21 5.28
C PHE A 354 -0.67 2.54 6.03
N ASN A 355 -0.12 3.58 5.44
CA ASN A 355 -0.37 4.95 5.88
C ASN A 355 -1.65 5.46 5.27
N GLN A 356 -2.44 6.13 6.09
CA GLN A 356 -3.74 6.63 5.69
C GLN A 356 -3.78 8.14 5.85
N VAL A 357 -4.24 8.82 4.81
CA VAL A 357 -4.66 10.22 4.87
C VAL A 357 -6.16 10.24 4.67
N SER A 358 -6.90 10.76 5.65
CA SER A 358 -8.36 10.76 5.63
C SER A 358 -8.93 12.15 5.38
N THR A 359 -9.85 12.24 4.41
CA THR A 359 -10.70 13.41 4.20
C THR A 359 -12.12 13.11 4.70
N THR A 360 -12.66 13.94 5.58
CA THR A 360 -13.99 13.74 6.18
C THR A 360 -15.12 13.99 5.18
N LEU A 361 -16.20 13.21 5.29
CA LEU A 361 -17.44 13.32 4.51
C LEU A 361 -18.62 13.68 5.42
N GLU A 362 -19.77 13.99 4.82
CA GLU A 362 -20.99 14.40 5.56
C GLU A 362 -21.94 13.21 5.79
N TYR A 363 -22.10 12.35 4.78
CA TYR A 363 -22.95 11.17 4.85
C TYR A 363 -22.19 9.91 4.44
N THR A 364 -22.83 8.75 4.62
CA THR A 364 -22.25 7.45 4.24
C THR A 364 -22.00 7.38 2.72
N PRO A 365 -20.75 7.23 2.24
CA PRO A 365 -20.46 7.10 0.81
C PRO A 365 -21.01 5.78 0.27
N ARG A 366 -21.57 5.81 -0.94
CA ARG A 366 -22.10 4.61 -1.62
C ARG A 366 -21.23 4.13 -2.76
N LYS A 367 -20.77 5.06 -3.59
CA LYS A 367 -19.89 4.78 -4.72
C LYS A 367 -19.16 6.07 -5.08
N PHE A 368 -17.97 5.91 -5.67
CA PHE A 368 -17.30 7.01 -6.34
C PHE A 368 -16.80 6.55 -7.71
N VAL A 369 -16.54 7.52 -8.59
CA VAL A 369 -15.91 7.32 -9.89
C VAL A 369 -14.75 8.27 -10.05
N VAL A 370 -13.70 7.78 -10.71
CA VAL A 370 -12.48 8.55 -10.98
C VAL A 370 -12.60 9.19 -12.35
N ASN A 371 -12.39 10.51 -12.44
CA ASN A 371 -12.22 11.16 -13.74
C ASN A 371 -10.79 10.93 -14.23
N SER A 372 -10.65 10.21 -15.34
CA SER A 372 -9.35 9.92 -15.98
C SER A 372 -8.58 11.18 -16.37
N ASP A 373 -9.28 12.24 -16.74
CA ASP A 373 -8.68 13.42 -17.38
C ASP A 373 -8.13 14.40 -16.33
N SER A 374 -8.80 14.53 -15.17
CA SER A 374 -8.43 15.44 -14.07
C SER A 374 -7.90 14.75 -12.82
N GLY A 375 -8.07 13.42 -12.69
CA GLY A 375 -7.74 12.67 -11.47
C GLY A 375 -8.67 12.95 -10.29
N HIS A 376 -9.76 13.70 -10.47
CA HIS A 376 -10.72 14.02 -9.41
C HIS A 376 -11.70 12.86 -9.14
N LEU A 377 -12.19 12.79 -7.91
CA LEU A 377 -13.18 11.80 -7.47
C LEU A 377 -14.57 12.44 -7.44
N VAL A 378 -15.56 11.78 -8.05
CA VAL A 378 -16.98 12.13 -7.91
C VAL A 378 -17.64 11.10 -7.01
N ILE A 379 -18.08 11.53 -5.83
CA ILE A 379 -18.57 10.67 -4.74
C ILE A 379 -20.06 10.94 -4.53
N VAL A 380 -20.84 9.88 -4.34
CA VAL A 380 -22.22 9.98 -3.87
C VAL A 380 -22.32 9.51 -2.41
N GLU A 381 -22.87 10.38 -1.57
CA GLU A 381 -23.07 10.15 -0.14
C GLU A 381 -24.57 10.09 0.14
N THR A 382 -25.05 9.08 0.87
CA THR A 382 -26.49 8.86 1.08
C THR A 382 -26.76 8.16 2.41
N ASP A 383 -27.62 8.76 3.24
CA ASP A 383 -28.08 8.17 4.50
C ASP A 383 -29.59 8.06 4.63
N HIS A 384 -30.01 6.94 5.23
CA HIS A 384 -31.38 6.67 5.65
C HIS A 384 -31.61 7.22 7.06
N ASN A 385 -32.84 7.64 7.35
CA ASN A 385 -33.24 8.32 8.59
C ASN A 385 -32.44 9.61 8.81
N ALA A 386 -32.14 10.36 7.75
CA ALA A 386 -31.36 11.58 7.82
C ALA A 386 -32.11 12.79 7.23
N TYR A 387 -31.84 13.97 7.78
CA TYR A 387 -32.27 15.25 7.22
C TYR A 387 -31.18 15.85 6.34
N THR A 388 -31.61 16.47 5.25
CA THR A 388 -30.78 17.43 4.51
C THR A 388 -30.51 18.66 5.36
N GLU A 389 -29.42 19.38 5.09
CA GLU A 389 -29.05 20.58 5.85
C GLU A 389 -30.15 21.65 5.83
N LYS A 390 -30.80 21.82 4.69
CA LYS A 390 -31.96 22.71 4.51
C LYS A 390 -33.11 22.33 5.44
N MET A 391 -33.43 21.04 5.52
CA MET A 391 -34.51 20.55 6.39
C MET A 391 -34.13 20.64 7.88
N LYS A 392 -32.85 20.42 8.22
CA LYS A 392 -32.35 20.61 9.60
C LYS A 392 -32.56 22.06 10.04
N GLN A 393 -32.16 23.03 9.22
CA GLN A 393 -32.32 24.45 9.53
C GLN A 393 -33.80 24.84 9.71
N GLN A 394 -34.66 24.39 8.80
CA GLN A 394 -36.11 24.62 8.89
C GLN A 394 -36.71 24.02 10.17
N ARG A 395 -36.34 22.78 10.50
CA ARG A 395 -36.85 22.11 11.71
C ARG A 395 -36.29 22.73 12.99
N LYS A 396 -35.03 23.17 12.97
CA LYS A 396 -34.40 23.90 14.09
C LYS A 396 -35.14 25.21 14.35
N GLN A 397 -35.52 25.92 13.30
CA GLN A 397 -36.32 27.14 13.38
C GLN A 397 -37.74 26.85 13.90
N GLN A 398 -38.40 25.82 13.38
CA GLN A 398 -39.73 25.42 13.86
C GLN A 398 -39.71 25.06 15.36
N MET A 399 -38.69 24.33 15.83
CA MET A 399 -38.55 24.01 17.26
C MET A 399 -38.31 25.26 18.12
N ALA A 400 -37.55 26.23 17.61
CA ALA A 400 -37.33 27.50 18.31
C ALA A 400 -38.64 28.30 18.43
N GLU A 401 -39.47 28.31 17.39
CA GLU A 401 -40.79 28.95 17.40
C GLU A 401 -41.74 28.24 18.40
N GLU A 402 -41.81 26.91 18.36
CA GLU A 402 -42.61 26.09 19.30
C GLU A 402 -42.18 26.28 20.76
N MET A 403 -40.88 26.46 21.03
CA MET A 403 -40.36 26.73 22.38
C MET A 403 -40.83 28.09 22.92
N VAL A 404 -40.89 29.12 22.07
CA VAL A 404 -41.35 30.46 22.47
C VAL A 404 -42.87 30.49 22.63
N GLU A 405 -43.61 29.77 21.79
CA GLU A 405 -45.07 29.67 21.88
C GLU A 405 -45.54 28.86 23.11
N ALA A 406 -44.77 27.87 23.54
CA ALA A 406 -45.10 27.05 24.70
C ALA A 406 -44.82 27.74 26.05
N ALA A 407 -44.08 28.84 26.07
CA ALA A 407 -43.73 29.58 27.28
C ALA A 407 -44.91 30.45 27.79
N GLY A 408 -45.12 30.48 29.10
CA GLY A 408 -46.12 31.36 29.71
C GLY A 408 -45.74 32.84 29.63
N GLU A 409 -46.73 33.75 29.80
CA GLU A 409 -46.57 35.21 29.63
C GLU A 409 -45.42 35.86 30.45
N GLY A 410 -44.92 35.20 31.50
CA GLY A 410 -43.80 35.67 32.34
C GLY A 410 -42.42 35.06 32.02
N GLU A 411 -42.33 34.03 31.17
CA GLU A 411 -41.08 33.31 30.85
C GLU A 411 -40.67 33.46 29.37
N GLN A 412 -41.39 34.29 28.62
CA GLN A 412 -41.25 34.42 27.17
C GLN A 412 -39.90 35.01 26.75
N GLU A 413 -39.36 35.96 27.52
CA GLU A 413 -38.00 36.50 27.28
C GLU A 413 -36.91 35.44 27.49
N LEU A 414 -37.02 34.64 28.55
CA LEU A 414 -36.07 33.55 28.84
C LEU A 414 -36.15 32.44 27.78
N ALA A 415 -37.36 32.10 27.34
CA ALA A 415 -37.57 31.15 26.25
C ALA A 415 -37.01 31.64 24.91
N ALA A 416 -37.13 32.95 24.62
CA ALA A 416 -36.52 33.56 23.45
C ALA A 416 -34.98 33.54 23.51
N GLU A 417 -34.38 33.78 24.67
CA GLU A 417 -32.94 33.65 24.88
C GLU A 417 -32.46 32.20 24.69
N MET A 418 -33.19 31.22 25.23
CA MET A 418 -32.90 29.80 25.04
C MET A 418 -33.04 29.37 23.57
N ALA A 419 -34.08 29.85 22.87
CA ALA A 419 -34.28 29.58 21.46
C ALA A 419 -33.17 30.20 20.59
N ALA A 420 -32.72 31.41 20.93
CA ALA A 420 -31.58 32.05 20.26
C ALA A 420 -30.28 31.29 20.51
N ALA A 421 -30.02 30.86 21.75
CA ALA A 421 -28.89 30.02 22.09
C ALA A 421 -28.91 28.71 21.30
N PHE A 422 -30.06 28.02 21.29
CA PHE A 422 -30.27 26.79 20.52
C PHE A 422 -30.01 27.00 19.02
N LEU A 423 -30.51 28.07 18.40
CA LEU A 423 -30.29 28.38 16.99
C LEU A 423 -28.81 28.66 16.69
N SER A 424 -28.13 29.39 17.58
CA SER A 424 -26.72 29.75 17.43
C SER A 424 -25.77 28.55 17.59
N GLU A 425 -26.09 27.61 18.48
CA GLU A 425 -25.24 26.48 18.77
C GLU A 425 -25.47 25.35 17.77
N VAL A 426 -24.46 25.03 16.97
CA VAL A 426 -24.46 23.86 16.08
C VAL A 426 -23.48 22.84 16.66
N LEU A 427 -24.03 21.80 17.28
CA LEU A 427 -23.23 20.72 17.84
C LEU A 427 -22.56 19.91 16.72
N PRO A 428 -21.27 19.59 16.83
CA PRO A 428 -20.57 18.76 15.85
C PRO A 428 -21.18 17.35 15.75
N GLU A 429 -21.78 17.03 14.59
CA GLU A 429 -22.43 15.73 14.36
C GLU A 429 -21.47 14.54 14.40
N THR A 430 -20.18 14.78 14.19
CA THR A 430 -19.12 13.76 14.29
C THR A 430 -18.94 13.22 15.71
N VAL A 431 -19.25 14.05 16.71
CA VAL A 431 -19.09 13.74 18.15
C VAL A 431 -20.43 13.38 18.77
N PHE A 432 -21.46 14.21 18.55
CA PHE A 432 -22.78 14.05 19.18
C PHE A 432 -23.72 13.13 18.39
N GLY A 433 -23.34 12.75 17.17
CA GLY A 433 -24.17 11.99 16.25
C GLY A 433 -25.11 12.88 15.43
N SER A 434 -25.50 12.39 14.26
CA SER A 434 -26.42 13.09 13.36
C SER A 434 -27.88 12.96 13.83
N PRO A 435 -28.69 14.05 13.79
CA PRO A 435 -30.12 13.99 14.08
C PRO A 435 -30.86 12.98 13.19
N LYS A 436 -31.65 12.09 13.80
CA LYS A 436 -32.38 11.03 13.08
C LYS A 436 -33.79 11.49 12.70
N ALA A 437 -34.11 11.36 11.41
CA ALA A 437 -35.31 11.93 10.83
C ALA A 437 -36.59 11.09 10.93
N GLY A 438 -36.45 9.80 11.27
CA GLY A 438 -37.53 8.81 11.17
C GLY A 438 -37.53 8.04 9.85
N SER A 439 -38.33 6.97 9.79
CA SER A 439 -38.36 6.05 8.64
C SER A 439 -38.83 6.72 7.35
N GLY A 440 -38.19 6.37 6.24
CA GLY A 440 -38.52 6.89 4.91
C GLY A 440 -37.89 8.25 4.58
N MET A 441 -37.18 8.86 5.52
CA MET A 441 -36.46 10.11 5.29
C MET A 441 -35.03 9.85 4.82
N TRP A 442 -34.60 10.53 3.76
CA TRP A 442 -33.26 10.39 3.19
C TRP A 442 -32.58 11.74 2.97
N ALA A 443 -31.26 11.73 3.11
CA ALA A 443 -30.40 12.84 2.75
C ALA A 443 -29.27 12.33 1.86
N SER A 444 -28.96 13.07 0.81
CA SER A 444 -27.92 12.69 -0.14
C SER A 444 -27.20 13.91 -0.73
N VAL A 445 -25.91 13.72 -1.00
CA VAL A 445 -25.00 14.75 -1.51
C VAL A 445 -24.10 14.15 -2.59
N ILE A 446 -23.85 14.93 -3.63
CA ILE A 446 -22.83 14.65 -4.64
C ILE A 446 -21.63 15.56 -4.36
N ARG A 447 -20.44 14.96 -4.25
CA ARG A 447 -19.20 15.69 -3.95
C ARG A 447 -18.15 15.44 -5.02
N VAL A 448 -17.48 16.50 -5.47
CA VAL A 448 -16.27 16.42 -6.29
C VAL A 448 -15.07 16.74 -5.41
N LEU A 449 -14.15 15.79 -5.28
CA LEU A 449 -12.98 15.88 -4.41
C LEU A 449 -11.70 15.81 -5.22
N ASN A 450 -10.73 16.67 -4.93
CA ASN A 450 -9.35 16.49 -5.37
C ASN A 450 -8.62 15.57 -4.37
N PRO A 451 -8.25 14.33 -4.75
CA PRO A 451 -7.58 13.42 -3.84
C PRO A 451 -6.16 13.84 -3.45
N ALA A 452 -5.49 14.69 -4.24
CA ALA A 452 -4.11 15.09 -3.96
C ALA A 452 -4.02 16.06 -2.77
N ASP A 453 -4.90 17.06 -2.75
CA ASP A 453 -4.89 18.12 -1.73
C ASP A 453 -5.96 17.91 -0.64
N SER A 454 -6.73 16.82 -0.74
CA SER A 454 -7.88 16.54 0.15
C SER A 454 -8.95 17.65 0.17
N GLN A 455 -9.01 18.48 -0.86
CA GLN A 455 -9.97 19.59 -0.95
C GLN A 455 -11.25 19.20 -1.70
N THR A 456 -12.39 19.62 -1.17
CA THR A 456 -13.69 19.53 -1.87
C THR A 456 -13.79 20.68 -2.87
N LEU A 457 -13.91 20.35 -4.15
CA LEU A 457 -14.03 21.32 -5.24
C LEU A 457 -15.49 21.76 -5.45
N CYS A 458 -16.42 20.80 -5.38
CA CYS A 458 -17.83 21.07 -5.62
C CYS A 458 -18.69 20.17 -4.73
N LYS A 459 -19.81 20.72 -4.23
CA LYS A 459 -20.81 20.00 -3.43
C LYS A 459 -22.21 20.35 -3.93
N VAL A 460 -23.01 19.34 -4.24
CA VAL A 460 -24.41 19.48 -4.67
C VAL A 460 -25.28 18.67 -3.72
N ALA A 461 -26.08 19.35 -2.90
CA ALA A 461 -27.05 18.72 -2.02
C ALA A 461 -28.32 18.36 -2.81
N LEU A 462 -28.80 17.13 -2.65
CA LEU A 462 -30.08 16.71 -3.24
C LEU A 462 -31.25 17.14 -2.34
N GLU A 463 -32.46 17.11 -2.90
CA GLU A 463 -33.67 17.43 -2.13
C GLU A 463 -33.96 16.36 -1.07
N GLN A 464 -34.77 16.72 -0.08
CA GLN A 464 -35.19 15.78 0.97
C GLN A 464 -35.91 14.58 0.34
N ASN A 465 -35.56 13.37 0.79
CA ASN A 465 -36.09 12.10 0.30
C ASN A 465 -35.66 11.71 -1.12
N GLU A 466 -34.64 12.38 -1.68
CA GLU A 466 -33.88 11.90 -2.84
C GLU A 466 -32.61 11.19 -2.36
N ALA A 467 -32.48 9.90 -2.68
CA ALA A 467 -31.37 9.05 -2.26
C ALA A 467 -30.53 8.65 -3.48
N ALA A 468 -29.30 9.16 -3.63
CA ALA A 468 -28.39 8.72 -4.68
C ALA A 468 -27.87 7.30 -4.38
N LEU A 469 -27.99 6.40 -5.36
CA LEU A 469 -27.60 5.00 -5.24
C LEU A 469 -26.45 4.63 -6.18
N SER A 470 -26.37 5.28 -7.34
CA SER A 470 -25.40 4.98 -8.39
C SER A 470 -24.85 6.24 -9.03
N VAL A 471 -23.61 6.15 -9.51
CA VAL A 471 -22.93 7.23 -10.23
C VAL A 471 -22.07 6.64 -11.35
N ALA A 472 -22.03 7.32 -12.49
CA ALA A 472 -21.17 7.00 -13.63
C ALA A 472 -20.71 8.27 -14.34
N LEU A 473 -19.47 8.24 -14.83
CA LEU A 473 -18.93 9.22 -15.78
C LEU A 473 -19.13 8.69 -17.19
N VAL A 474 -19.73 9.49 -18.07
CA VAL A 474 -20.07 9.10 -19.44
C VAL A 474 -19.66 10.21 -20.41
N LYS A 475 -18.93 9.83 -21.46
CA LYS A 475 -18.76 10.65 -22.67
C LYS A 475 -19.77 10.16 -23.71
N PHE A 476 -20.76 10.98 -24.04
CA PHE A 476 -21.80 10.60 -25.00
C PHE A 476 -21.30 10.80 -26.45
N ALA A 477 -21.63 9.88 -27.35
CA ALA A 477 -21.22 9.96 -28.76
C ALA A 477 -21.77 11.20 -29.48
N SER A 478 -22.90 11.75 -29.01
CA SER A 478 -23.48 12.97 -29.52
C SER A 478 -22.67 14.23 -29.17
N GLN A 479 -21.89 14.19 -28.08
CA GLN A 479 -21.01 15.26 -27.62
C GLN A 479 -19.73 14.67 -27.01
N PRO A 480 -18.75 14.30 -27.84
CA PRO A 480 -17.57 13.55 -27.39
C PRO A 480 -16.59 14.40 -26.56
N ASP A 481 -16.61 15.72 -26.76
CA ASP A 481 -15.69 16.66 -26.11
C ASP A 481 -16.09 16.99 -24.67
N GLU A 482 -17.33 16.69 -24.27
CA GLU A 482 -17.86 16.97 -22.94
C GLU A 482 -18.00 15.70 -22.10
N GLN A 483 -17.65 15.79 -20.81
CA GLN A 483 -17.90 14.75 -19.82
C GLN A 483 -19.17 15.03 -19.04
N TYR A 484 -19.98 13.98 -18.88
CA TYR A 484 -21.21 14.03 -18.12
C TYR A 484 -21.13 13.12 -16.90
N VAL A 485 -21.58 13.62 -15.76
CA VAL A 485 -21.81 12.84 -14.54
C VAL A 485 -23.29 12.49 -14.50
N VAL A 486 -23.61 11.20 -14.52
CA VAL A 486 -24.98 10.72 -14.34
C VAL A 486 -25.10 10.11 -12.95
N VAL A 487 -26.05 10.60 -12.16
CA VAL A 487 -26.39 10.09 -10.83
C VAL A 487 -27.77 9.47 -10.85
N GLY A 488 -27.86 8.21 -10.44
CA GLY A 488 -29.11 7.51 -10.24
C GLY A 488 -29.60 7.69 -8.81
N ALA A 489 -30.78 8.29 -8.65
CA ALA A 489 -31.39 8.54 -7.35
C ALA A 489 -32.79 7.90 -7.25
N ALA A 490 -33.23 7.59 -6.04
CA ALA A 490 -34.59 7.11 -5.75
C ALA A 490 -35.34 8.13 -4.89
N ARG A 491 -36.66 8.28 -5.13
CA ARG A 491 -37.54 9.14 -4.32
C ARG A 491 -38.40 8.31 -3.38
N GLU A 492 -38.51 8.78 -2.14
CA GLU A 492 -39.33 8.14 -1.09
C GLU A 492 -39.07 6.63 -0.97
N LEU A 493 -37.78 6.27 -0.92
CA LEU A 493 -37.35 4.88 -0.87
C LEU A 493 -37.70 4.28 0.50
N SER A 494 -38.56 3.26 0.50
CA SER A 494 -38.78 2.39 1.65
C SER A 494 -37.89 1.16 1.53
N LEU A 495 -37.19 0.78 2.60
CA LEU A 495 -36.35 -0.43 2.63
C LEU A 495 -37.14 -1.68 2.98
N GLN A 496 -38.19 -1.55 3.81
CA GLN A 496 -38.99 -2.68 4.28
C GLN A 496 -40.49 -2.32 4.27
N PRO A 497 -41.26 -2.77 3.26
CA PRO A 497 -40.81 -3.48 2.05
C PRO A 497 -39.98 -2.57 1.12
N TRP A 498 -39.12 -3.18 0.30
CA TRP A 498 -38.30 -2.46 -0.69
C TRP A 498 -39.18 -1.90 -1.80
N HIS A 499 -39.35 -0.58 -1.83
CA HIS A 499 -40.15 0.11 -2.86
C HIS A 499 -39.82 1.60 -2.92
N ALA A 500 -39.68 2.15 -4.13
CA ALA A 500 -39.55 3.60 -4.36
C ALA A 500 -40.91 4.18 -4.75
N ARG A 501 -41.65 4.75 -3.78
CA ARG A 501 -43.06 5.15 -3.99
C ARG A 501 -43.24 6.18 -5.09
N SER A 502 -42.30 7.11 -5.23
CA SER A 502 -42.33 8.15 -6.27
C SER A 502 -41.37 7.87 -7.44
N GLY A 503 -40.92 6.61 -7.58
CA GLY A 503 -40.00 6.17 -8.61
C GLY A 503 -38.55 6.64 -8.43
N GLY A 504 -37.79 6.59 -9.51
CA GLY A 504 -36.38 6.99 -9.55
C GLY A 504 -36.12 8.19 -10.47
N LEU A 505 -34.90 8.69 -10.41
CA LEU A 505 -34.39 9.83 -11.18
C LEU A 505 -33.01 9.51 -11.74
N LEU A 506 -32.76 9.98 -12.95
CA LEU A 506 -31.43 10.09 -13.54
C LEU A 506 -31.09 11.57 -13.65
N LEU A 507 -30.24 12.04 -12.75
CA LEU A 507 -29.73 13.41 -12.71
C LEU A 507 -28.50 13.47 -13.61
N THR A 508 -28.53 14.31 -14.65
CA THR A 508 -27.42 14.46 -15.58
C THR A 508 -26.76 15.82 -15.39
N TYR A 509 -25.50 15.80 -14.98
CA TYR A 509 -24.68 16.98 -14.79
C TYR A 509 -23.61 17.05 -15.87
N ARG A 510 -23.35 18.26 -16.36
CA ARG A 510 -22.18 18.57 -17.16
C ARG A 510 -21.03 18.92 -16.21
N LEU A 511 -19.88 18.29 -16.41
CA LEU A 511 -18.67 18.62 -15.67
C LEU A 511 -17.92 19.72 -16.43
N SER A 512 -17.91 20.93 -15.88
CA SER A 512 -17.16 22.06 -16.46
C SER A 512 -15.82 22.21 -15.75
N HIS A 513 -14.75 22.35 -16.55
CA HIS A 513 -13.39 22.63 -16.09
C HIS A 513 -12.94 24.07 -16.41
N ALA A 514 -13.82 24.90 -16.96
CA ALA A 514 -13.49 26.28 -17.31
C ALA A 514 -13.48 27.17 -16.06
N GLY A 515 -12.29 27.34 -15.46
CA GLY A 515 -12.05 28.17 -14.28
C GLY A 515 -12.08 27.36 -12.98
N GLU A 516 -13.28 27.06 -12.47
CA GLU A 516 -13.49 26.27 -11.26
C GLU A 516 -14.27 24.99 -11.61
N THR A 517 -13.80 23.83 -11.13
CA THR A 517 -14.45 22.55 -11.39
C THR A 517 -15.84 22.52 -10.75
N ARG A 518 -16.89 22.57 -11.58
CA ARG A 518 -18.29 22.62 -11.12
C ARG A 518 -19.20 21.63 -11.85
N LEU A 519 -20.25 21.21 -11.16
CA LEU A 519 -21.32 20.37 -11.71
C LEU A 519 -22.51 21.26 -12.08
N GLU A 520 -22.80 21.35 -13.38
CA GLU A 520 -23.98 22.07 -13.89
C GLU A 520 -25.10 21.08 -14.20
N LEU A 521 -26.26 21.22 -13.58
CA LEU A 521 -27.41 20.35 -13.85
C LEU A 521 -27.95 20.64 -15.26
N VAL A 522 -27.98 19.61 -16.11
CA VAL A 522 -28.48 19.72 -17.49
C VAL A 522 -29.97 19.37 -17.53
N HIS A 523 -30.34 18.21 -16.99
CA HIS A 523 -31.74 17.80 -16.86
C HIS A 523 -31.91 16.66 -15.86
N THR A 524 -33.16 16.47 -15.43
CA THR A 524 -33.59 15.34 -14.59
C THR A 524 -34.56 14.45 -15.37
N THR A 525 -34.25 13.16 -15.49
CA THR A 525 -35.12 12.19 -16.16
C THR A 525 -35.77 11.26 -15.15
N SER A 526 -37.10 11.29 -15.04
CA SER A 526 -37.84 10.38 -14.16
C SER A 526 -37.93 8.97 -14.74
N VAL A 527 -37.79 7.97 -13.87
CA VAL A 527 -37.90 6.54 -14.16
C VAL A 527 -38.82 5.85 -13.14
N GLU A 528 -39.38 4.71 -13.52
CA GLU A 528 -40.42 4.02 -12.72
C GLU A 528 -39.90 3.43 -11.40
N GLU A 529 -38.65 2.98 -11.36
CA GLU A 529 -38.04 2.30 -10.22
C GLU A 529 -36.64 2.87 -9.93
N ALA A 530 -36.01 2.45 -8.83
CA ALA A 530 -34.70 2.95 -8.43
C ALA A 530 -33.59 2.52 -9.42
N PRO A 531 -32.81 3.45 -9.99
CA PRO A 531 -31.64 3.14 -10.81
C PRO A 531 -30.42 2.81 -9.93
N THR A 532 -30.22 1.53 -9.67
CA THR A 532 -29.19 1.00 -8.76
C THR A 532 -27.83 0.78 -9.42
N ALA A 533 -27.78 0.64 -10.74
CA ALA A 533 -26.54 0.45 -11.48
C ALA A 533 -26.48 1.31 -12.74
N LEU A 534 -25.32 1.94 -12.98
CA LEU A 534 -25.03 2.75 -14.16
C LEU A 534 -23.67 2.33 -14.72
N CYS A 535 -23.57 2.24 -16.04
CA CYS A 535 -22.32 1.88 -16.72
C CYS A 535 -22.21 2.60 -18.09
N PRO A 536 -21.08 3.25 -18.41
CA PRO A 536 -20.85 3.77 -19.75
C PRO A 536 -20.68 2.63 -20.75
N PHE A 537 -21.34 2.71 -21.90
CA PHE A 537 -21.30 1.67 -22.93
C PHE A 537 -21.39 2.25 -24.34
N GLN A 538 -20.31 2.12 -25.12
CA GLN A 538 -20.26 2.51 -26.54
C GLN A 538 -20.78 3.93 -26.82
N GLY A 539 -20.30 4.92 -26.06
CA GLY A 539 -20.72 6.34 -26.19
C GLY A 539 -22.17 6.60 -25.75
N ARG A 540 -22.77 5.67 -25.02
CA ARG A 540 -24.11 5.75 -24.42
C ARG A 540 -24.01 5.28 -22.98
N MET A 541 -25.14 5.20 -22.28
CA MET A 541 -25.19 4.79 -20.89
C MET A 541 -26.20 3.67 -20.66
N LEU A 542 -25.75 2.59 -20.04
CA LEU A 542 -26.61 1.52 -19.54
C LEU A 542 -27.06 1.86 -18.13
N ALA A 543 -28.36 1.70 -17.88
CA ALA A 543 -28.97 1.86 -16.56
C ALA A 543 -29.77 0.62 -16.19
N GLY A 544 -29.50 0.08 -15.01
CA GLY A 544 -30.32 -0.95 -14.37
C GLY A 544 -31.38 -0.28 -13.51
N VAL A 545 -32.64 -0.33 -13.96
CA VAL A 545 -33.80 0.26 -13.28
C VAL A 545 -34.66 -0.88 -12.76
N GLY A 546 -34.48 -1.25 -11.49
CA GLY A 546 -35.03 -2.48 -10.94
C GLY A 546 -34.62 -3.70 -11.75
N LYS A 547 -35.58 -4.43 -12.32
CA LYS A 547 -35.33 -5.58 -13.21
C LYS A 547 -35.07 -5.23 -14.68
N CYS A 548 -35.19 -3.96 -15.06
CA CYS A 548 -35.11 -3.55 -16.46
C CYS A 548 -33.72 -3.00 -16.78
N LEU A 549 -33.01 -3.63 -17.71
CA LEU A 549 -31.77 -3.08 -18.27
C LEU A 549 -32.12 -2.17 -19.46
N ARG A 550 -31.75 -0.90 -19.39
CA ARG A 550 -32.08 0.11 -20.41
C ARG A 550 -30.82 0.78 -20.95
N LEU A 551 -30.80 0.99 -22.27
CA LEU A 551 -29.77 1.78 -22.94
C LEU A 551 -30.31 3.19 -23.18
N TYR A 552 -29.61 4.19 -22.66
CA TYR A 552 -29.95 5.60 -22.76
C TYR A 552 -28.94 6.37 -23.59
N ASP A 553 -29.47 7.35 -24.31
CA ASP A 553 -28.70 8.34 -25.08
C ASP A 553 -29.05 9.75 -24.60
N LEU A 554 -28.12 10.70 -24.81
CA LEU A 554 -28.28 12.06 -24.34
C LEU A 554 -29.31 12.82 -25.20
N GLY A 555 -30.30 13.43 -24.54
CA GLY A 555 -31.25 14.33 -25.17
C GLY A 555 -31.21 15.70 -24.51
N ARG A 556 -31.73 16.74 -25.19
CA ARG A 556 -31.68 18.12 -24.66
C ARG A 556 -32.53 18.36 -23.40
N LYS A 557 -33.61 17.59 -23.23
CA LYS A 557 -34.56 17.76 -22.10
C LYS A 557 -34.59 16.58 -21.13
N LYS A 558 -34.17 15.40 -21.61
CA LYS A 558 -34.17 14.13 -20.85
C LYS A 558 -33.32 13.11 -21.59
N LEU A 559 -32.93 12.04 -20.90
CA LEU A 559 -32.32 10.87 -21.51
C LEU A 559 -33.34 10.09 -22.34
N LEU A 560 -32.94 9.71 -23.55
CA LEU A 560 -33.79 9.00 -24.49
C LEU A 560 -33.50 7.50 -24.40
N ARG A 561 -34.50 6.72 -23.99
CA ARG A 561 -34.43 5.25 -23.98
C ARG A 561 -34.35 4.74 -25.42
N LYS A 562 -33.29 4.01 -25.75
CA LYS A 562 -33.04 3.41 -27.08
C LYS A 562 -33.35 1.91 -27.12
N CYS A 563 -33.01 1.19 -26.05
CA CYS A 563 -33.21 -0.24 -25.90
C CYS A 563 -33.67 -0.55 -24.47
N GLU A 564 -34.41 -1.65 -24.30
CA GLU A 564 -34.82 -2.17 -23.01
C GLU A 564 -34.92 -3.70 -23.04
N ASN A 565 -34.39 -4.34 -22.00
CA ASN A 565 -34.60 -5.75 -21.70
C ASN A 565 -35.24 -5.87 -20.30
N LYS A 566 -36.29 -6.69 -20.17
CA LYS A 566 -37.10 -6.86 -18.96
C LYS A 566 -37.08 -8.29 -18.39
N TYR A 567 -36.23 -9.15 -18.95
CA TYR A 567 -36.22 -10.59 -18.66
C TYR A 567 -35.32 -10.96 -17.47
N ILE A 568 -34.66 -9.98 -16.86
CA ILE A 568 -33.90 -10.20 -15.61
C ILE A 568 -34.91 -10.44 -14.46
N PRO A 569 -34.68 -11.41 -13.56
CA PRO A 569 -35.71 -11.85 -12.61
C PRO A 569 -36.05 -10.82 -11.53
N SER A 570 -35.05 -10.25 -10.85
CA SER A 570 -35.24 -9.52 -9.60
C SER A 570 -34.82 -8.06 -9.71
N ALA A 571 -33.55 -7.73 -9.43
CA ALA A 571 -33.09 -6.35 -9.42
C ALA A 571 -31.60 -6.29 -9.76
N ILE A 572 -31.26 -5.35 -10.65
CA ILE A 572 -29.90 -5.19 -11.15
C ILE A 572 -29.05 -4.44 -10.12
N VAL A 573 -27.98 -5.05 -9.63
CA VAL A 573 -27.07 -4.43 -8.64
C VAL A 573 -25.74 -4.02 -9.25
N THR A 574 -25.26 -4.76 -10.25
CA THR A 574 -23.99 -4.45 -10.92
C THR A 574 -24.14 -4.59 -12.44
N ILE A 575 -23.43 -3.75 -13.19
CA ILE A 575 -23.34 -3.82 -14.65
C ILE A 575 -21.88 -3.65 -15.02
N GLN A 576 -21.34 -4.62 -15.73
CA GLN A 576 -20.00 -4.58 -16.31
C GLN A 576 -20.09 -4.77 -17.82
N THR A 577 -19.15 -4.20 -18.55
CA THR A 577 -19.16 -4.26 -20.02
C THR A 577 -17.77 -4.48 -20.56
N MET A 578 -17.65 -5.30 -21.59
CA MET A 578 -16.42 -5.46 -22.36
C MET A 578 -16.78 -5.70 -23.82
N GLY A 579 -16.30 -4.84 -24.72
CA GLY A 579 -16.63 -4.90 -26.14
C GLY A 579 -18.14 -4.78 -26.41
N ASN A 580 -18.75 -5.87 -26.89
CA ASN A 580 -20.18 -5.95 -27.21
C ASN A 580 -21.02 -6.71 -26.16
N ARG A 581 -20.36 -7.26 -25.13
CA ARG A 581 -21.01 -8.00 -24.06
C ARG A 581 -21.26 -7.11 -22.86
N VAL A 582 -22.39 -7.38 -22.23
CA VAL A 582 -22.83 -6.74 -20.99
C VAL A 582 -23.08 -7.85 -19.99
N VAL A 583 -22.41 -7.79 -18.85
CA VAL A 583 -22.60 -8.72 -17.73
C VAL A 583 -23.39 -7.99 -16.66
N VAL A 584 -24.52 -8.56 -16.27
CA VAL A 584 -25.41 -7.98 -15.27
C VAL A 584 -25.45 -8.88 -14.05
N GLY A 585 -25.14 -8.33 -12.89
CA GLY A 585 -25.37 -9.00 -11.61
C GLY A 585 -26.76 -8.69 -11.09
N ASP A 586 -27.57 -9.73 -10.90
CA ASP A 586 -28.83 -9.67 -10.19
C ASP A 586 -28.60 -9.75 -8.66
N VAL A 587 -29.49 -9.15 -7.89
CA VAL A 587 -29.41 -9.12 -6.42
C VAL A 587 -29.49 -10.51 -5.78
N GLN A 588 -30.06 -11.51 -6.47
CA GLN A 588 -30.29 -12.86 -5.98
C GLN A 588 -29.89 -13.95 -6.98
N GLU A 589 -30.15 -13.76 -8.28
CA GLU A 589 -29.98 -14.80 -9.32
C GLU A 589 -28.63 -14.70 -10.05
N SER A 590 -27.55 -14.33 -9.34
CA SER A 590 -26.17 -14.33 -9.87
C SER A 590 -26.00 -13.45 -11.13
N PHE A 591 -25.24 -13.91 -12.13
CA PHE A 591 -24.90 -13.16 -13.34
C PHE A 591 -25.68 -13.61 -14.57
N PHE A 592 -26.07 -12.61 -15.37
CA PHE A 592 -26.66 -12.76 -16.69
C PHE A 592 -25.72 -12.14 -17.73
N PHE A 593 -25.46 -12.88 -18.81
CA PHE A 593 -24.63 -12.44 -19.92
C PHE A 593 -25.53 -12.02 -21.08
N LEU A 594 -25.38 -10.77 -21.48
CA LEU A 594 -26.15 -10.15 -22.54
C LEU A 594 -25.25 -9.73 -23.69
N ARG A 595 -25.80 -9.82 -24.90
CA ARG A 595 -25.20 -9.25 -26.10
C ARG A 595 -26.04 -8.10 -26.60
N TYR A 596 -25.37 -7.00 -26.92
CA TYR A 596 -26.00 -5.87 -27.57
C TYR A 596 -25.88 -5.98 -29.09
N LYS A 597 -27.02 -6.13 -29.78
CA LYS A 597 -27.11 -6.12 -31.25
C LYS A 597 -27.34 -4.70 -31.74
N ARG A 598 -26.29 -4.10 -32.33
CA ARG A 598 -26.32 -2.70 -32.79
C ARG A 598 -27.31 -2.46 -33.94
N GLN A 599 -27.51 -3.43 -34.82
CA GLN A 599 -28.40 -3.28 -35.98
C GLN A 599 -29.87 -3.15 -35.55
N GLU A 600 -30.28 -3.93 -34.55
CA GLU A 600 -31.67 -4.00 -34.07
C GLU A 600 -31.91 -3.12 -32.83
N ASN A 601 -30.85 -2.58 -32.22
CA ASN A 601 -30.89 -1.97 -30.90
C ASN A 601 -31.57 -2.87 -29.86
N GLN A 602 -31.21 -4.16 -29.85
CA GLN A 602 -31.74 -5.15 -28.91
C GLN A 602 -30.65 -5.66 -27.96
N LEU A 603 -31.03 -5.91 -26.71
CA LEU A 603 -30.22 -6.57 -25.69
C LEU A 603 -30.79 -7.97 -25.50
N VAL A 604 -30.01 -9.00 -25.82
CA VAL A 604 -30.43 -10.40 -25.76
C VAL A 604 -29.62 -11.11 -24.67
N ILE A 605 -30.31 -11.81 -23.75
CA ILE A 605 -29.66 -12.68 -22.77
C ILE A 605 -29.32 -13.99 -23.47
N PHE A 606 -28.05 -14.38 -23.48
CA PHE A 606 -27.62 -15.61 -24.15
C PHE A 606 -27.08 -16.66 -23.19
N ALA A 607 -26.59 -16.26 -22.01
CA ALA A 607 -26.11 -17.16 -20.97
C ALA A 607 -26.43 -16.64 -19.55
N ASP A 608 -26.54 -17.56 -18.59
CA ASP A 608 -26.76 -17.27 -17.16
C ASP A 608 -26.04 -18.31 -16.26
N ASP A 609 -25.89 -17.97 -14.98
CA ASP A 609 -25.38 -18.92 -13.97
C ASP A 609 -26.45 -19.98 -13.63
N ALA A 610 -26.02 -21.14 -13.15
CA ALA A 610 -26.89 -22.21 -12.69
C ALA A 610 -27.28 -22.07 -11.21
N LEU A 611 -26.50 -21.33 -10.42
CA LEU A 611 -26.68 -21.19 -8.98
C LEU A 611 -27.08 -19.76 -8.59
N PRO A 612 -28.00 -19.58 -7.63
CA PRO A 612 -28.34 -18.26 -7.12
C PRO A 612 -27.20 -17.71 -6.26
N ARG A 613 -26.89 -16.42 -6.45
CA ARG A 613 -25.86 -15.69 -5.70
C ARG A 613 -26.32 -14.28 -5.41
N TRP A 614 -26.16 -13.87 -4.16
CA TRP A 614 -26.60 -12.56 -3.69
C TRP A 614 -25.55 -11.50 -3.99
N ILE A 615 -25.40 -11.12 -5.25
CA ILE A 615 -24.27 -10.31 -5.73
C ILE A 615 -24.20 -8.96 -5.01
N THR A 616 -22.98 -8.58 -4.62
CA THR A 616 -22.64 -7.26 -4.05
C THR A 616 -21.73 -6.48 -4.98
N ALA A 617 -20.70 -7.13 -5.51
CA ALA A 617 -19.69 -6.54 -6.37
C ALA A 617 -19.30 -7.49 -7.50
N SER A 618 -18.82 -6.94 -8.60
CA SER A 618 -18.39 -7.72 -9.76
C SER A 618 -17.22 -7.05 -10.48
N CYS A 619 -16.36 -7.88 -11.08
CA CYS A 619 -15.21 -7.45 -11.86
C CYS A 619 -15.05 -8.36 -13.08
N MET A 620 -14.93 -7.79 -14.28
CA MET A 620 -14.55 -8.57 -15.46
C MET A 620 -13.05 -8.84 -15.44
N LEU A 621 -12.66 -10.11 -15.47
CA LEU A 621 -11.25 -10.51 -15.50
C LEU A 621 -10.72 -10.55 -16.93
N ASP A 622 -11.56 -11.06 -17.84
CA ASP A 622 -11.37 -11.14 -19.29
C ASP A 622 -12.75 -11.05 -19.99
N TYR A 623 -12.80 -11.38 -21.28
CA TYR A 623 -14.03 -11.27 -22.09
C TYR A 623 -15.10 -12.33 -21.76
N ASP A 624 -14.71 -13.45 -21.16
CA ASP A 624 -15.56 -14.63 -20.89
C ASP A 624 -15.74 -14.88 -19.39
N THR A 625 -14.95 -14.24 -18.54
CA THR A 625 -14.79 -14.56 -17.12
C THR A 625 -15.12 -13.36 -16.25
N VAL A 626 -16.03 -13.57 -15.30
CA VAL A 626 -16.44 -12.59 -14.29
C VAL A 626 -16.14 -13.10 -12.89
N ALA A 627 -15.56 -12.25 -12.05
CA ALA A 627 -15.47 -12.46 -10.61
C ALA A 627 -16.64 -11.76 -9.93
N GLY A 628 -17.29 -12.44 -8.99
CA GLY A 628 -18.39 -11.91 -8.21
C GLY A 628 -18.20 -12.14 -6.73
N ALA A 629 -18.59 -11.14 -5.94
CA ALA A 629 -18.72 -11.23 -4.49
C ALA A 629 -20.20 -11.31 -4.11
N ASP A 630 -20.51 -11.96 -2.99
CA ASP A 630 -21.87 -12.02 -2.45
C ASP A 630 -22.02 -11.43 -1.04
N LYS A 631 -23.28 -11.24 -0.64
CA LYS A 631 -23.66 -10.72 0.69
C LYS A 631 -23.18 -11.60 1.85
N PHE A 632 -22.98 -12.89 1.60
CA PHE A 632 -22.61 -13.88 2.61
C PHE A 632 -21.10 -14.07 2.73
N GLY A 633 -20.29 -13.28 2.00
CA GLY A 633 -18.84 -13.31 2.09
C GLY A 633 -18.18 -14.40 1.26
N ASN A 634 -18.83 -14.83 0.18
CA ASN A 634 -18.21 -15.69 -0.83
C ASN A 634 -17.69 -14.86 -2.00
N VAL A 635 -16.63 -15.36 -2.63
CA VAL A 635 -16.14 -14.92 -3.93
C VAL A 635 -16.16 -16.11 -4.89
N SER A 636 -16.70 -15.88 -6.07
CA SER A 636 -16.85 -16.87 -7.13
C SER A 636 -16.30 -16.32 -8.44
N ILE A 637 -15.64 -17.18 -9.21
CA ILE A 637 -15.22 -16.86 -10.58
C ILE A 637 -16.02 -17.75 -11.53
N ILE A 638 -16.73 -17.11 -12.44
CA ILE A 638 -17.66 -17.73 -13.38
C ILE A 638 -17.15 -17.44 -14.79
N ARG A 639 -17.08 -18.48 -15.62
CA ARG A 639 -16.55 -18.43 -16.98
C ARG A 639 -17.57 -19.00 -17.97
N LEU A 640 -17.71 -18.34 -19.11
CA LEU A 640 -18.44 -18.87 -20.25
C LEU A 640 -17.64 -20.00 -20.93
N PRO A 641 -18.26 -21.15 -21.24
CA PRO A 641 -17.64 -22.19 -22.07
C PRO A 641 -17.20 -21.66 -23.45
N ASN A 642 -16.08 -22.15 -23.96
CA ASN A 642 -15.52 -21.72 -25.25
C ASN A 642 -16.39 -22.08 -26.47
N SER A 643 -17.30 -23.03 -26.34
CA SER A 643 -18.20 -23.50 -27.40
C SER A 643 -19.47 -22.66 -27.54
N LEU A 644 -19.65 -21.64 -26.70
CA LEU A 644 -20.87 -20.85 -26.68
C LEU A 644 -20.97 -19.89 -27.87
N SER A 645 -22.18 -19.77 -28.42
CA SER A 645 -22.49 -18.80 -29.46
C SER A 645 -23.15 -17.57 -28.84
N ASP A 646 -22.52 -16.43 -29.10
CA ASP A 646 -23.06 -15.09 -28.84
C ASP A 646 -24.27 -14.76 -29.75
N GLU A 647 -24.42 -15.46 -30.88
CA GLU A 647 -25.44 -15.19 -31.89
C GLU A 647 -26.74 -15.93 -31.59
N VAL A 648 -27.38 -15.55 -30.49
CA VAL A 648 -28.72 -16.02 -30.15
C VAL A 648 -29.75 -14.99 -30.63
N ASP A 649 -30.71 -15.42 -31.44
CA ASP A 649 -31.87 -14.63 -31.86
C ASP A 649 -33.06 -14.94 -30.95
N GLU A 650 -33.55 -13.94 -30.21
CA GLU A 650 -34.88 -14.02 -29.60
C GLU A 650 -35.94 -13.82 -30.71
N ASP A 651 -36.66 -14.88 -31.06
CA ASP A 651 -37.76 -14.81 -32.03
C ASP A 651 -38.98 -14.10 -31.40
N PRO A 652 -39.36 -12.89 -31.85
CA PRO A 652 -40.47 -12.13 -31.26
C PRO A 652 -41.84 -12.75 -31.55
N THR A 653 -41.92 -13.70 -32.48
CA THR A 653 -43.18 -14.29 -32.96
C THR A 653 -43.60 -15.54 -32.19
N GLY A 654 -42.71 -16.13 -31.37
CA GLY A 654 -42.97 -17.36 -30.61
C GLY A 654 -43.13 -18.61 -31.48
N ILE A 655 -42.65 -18.59 -32.73
CA ILE A 655 -42.86 -19.67 -33.72
C ILE A 655 -41.68 -20.68 -33.72
N LYS A 656 -40.52 -20.35 -33.13
CA LYS A 656 -39.43 -21.33 -32.95
C LYS A 656 -39.70 -22.39 -31.85
N SER A 657 -39.26 -23.60 -32.18
CA SER A 657 -39.42 -24.91 -31.54
C SER A 657 -39.40 -24.94 -30.01
N LEU A 658 -40.18 -25.88 -29.44
CA LEU A 658 -40.18 -26.33 -28.02
C LEU A 658 -38.80 -26.56 -27.36
N TRP A 659 -37.73 -26.62 -28.16
CA TRP A 659 -36.34 -26.86 -27.79
C TRP A 659 -35.58 -25.58 -27.39
N ASP A 660 -36.10 -24.39 -27.73
CA ASP A 660 -35.57 -23.06 -27.33
C ASP A 660 -36.14 -22.57 -25.98
N ARG A 661 -36.92 -23.40 -25.28
CA ARG A 661 -37.32 -23.07 -23.91
C ARG A 661 -36.09 -23.13 -23.01
N GLY A 662 -35.79 -21.99 -22.40
CA GLY A 662 -34.75 -21.81 -21.39
C GLY A 662 -34.61 -22.99 -20.42
N TRP A 663 -33.37 -23.45 -20.23
CA TRP A 663 -33.09 -24.57 -19.33
C TRP A 663 -33.13 -24.07 -17.88
N LEU A 664 -33.78 -24.81 -16.98
CA LEU A 664 -33.90 -24.50 -15.55
C LEU A 664 -34.59 -23.15 -15.27
N GLY A 665 -35.49 -22.69 -16.16
CA GLY A 665 -36.22 -21.44 -15.96
C GLY A 665 -35.42 -20.17 -16.26
N GLY A 666 -34.25 -20.29 -16.89
CA GLY A 666 -33.37 -19.18 -17.27
C GLY A 666 -32.98 -19.23 -18.75
N SER A 667 -31.73 -18.94 -19.10
CA SER A 667 -31.25 -19.01 -20.49
C SER A 667 -30.92 -20.45 -20.92
N SER A 668 -30.72 -20.69 -22.22
CA SER A 668 -30.38 -22.03 -22.74
C SER A 668 -28.92 -22.42 -22.47
N GLN A 669 -28.02 -21.46 -22.33
CA GLN A 669 -26.59 -21.69 -22.13
C GLN A 669 -26.19 -21.36 -20.68
N LYS A 670 -25.50 -22.28 -20.01
CA LYS A 670 -25.08 -22.07 -18.61
C LYS A 670 -23.60 -21.76 -18.52
N ALA A 671 -23.27 -20.79 -17.69
CA ALA A 671 -21.89 -20.48 -17.34
C ALA A 671 -21.35 -21.49 -16.31
N GLU A 672 -20.04 -21.73 -16.33
CA GLU A 672 -19.38 -22.66 -15.44
C GLU A 672 -18.68 -21.92 -14.30
N VAL A 673 -18.84 -22.42 -13.08
CA VAL A 673 -18.12 -21.88 -11.91
C VAL A 673 -16.74 -22.54 -11.85
N ILE A 674 -15.68 -21.78 -12.12
CA ILE A 674 -14.30 -22.28 -12.14
C ILE A 674 -13.60 -22.15 -10.78
N SER A 675 -14.06 -21.23 -9.92
CA SER A 675 -13.52 -21.03 -8.58
C SER A 675 -14.60 -20.58 -7.60
N ASN A 676 -14.52 -21.06 -6.36
CA ASN A 676 -15.35 -20.64 -5.23
C ASN A 676 -14.51 -20.61 -3.96
N PHE A 677 -14.70 -19.57 -3.15
CA PHE A 677 -14.03 -19.44 -1.87
C PHE A 677 -14.86 -18.60 -0.89
N HIS A 678 -15.00 -19.08 0.34
CA HIS A 678 -15.61 -18.31 1.43
C HIS A 678 -14.55 -17.52 2.19
N ILE A 679 -14.62 -16.18 2.09
CA ILE A 679 -13.74 -15.26 2.81
C ILE A 679 -14.11 -15.24 4.31
N GLY A 680 -15.41 -15.28 4.62
CA GLY A 680 -15.95 -15.05 5.97
C GLY A 680 -16.48 -13.63 6.19
N GLU A 681 -16.19 -12.71 5.27
CA GLU A 681 -16.60 -11.31 5.33
C GLU A 681 -17.19 -10.86 4.00
N THR A 682 -18.22 -10.01 4.05
CA THR A 682 -18.87 -9.49 2.84
C THR A 682 -17.92 -8.60 2.05
N ALA A 683 -17.53 -9.02 0.84
CA ALA A 683 -16.77 -8.19 -0.09
C ALA A 683 -17.69 -7.19 -0.82
N LEU A 684 -17.27 -5.92 -0.86
CA LEU A 684 -18.01 -4.81 -1.48
C LEU A 684 -17.33 -4.25 -2.73
N SER A 685 -16.06 -4.58 -2.94
CA SER A 685 -15.31 -4.17 -4.13
C SER A 685 -14.44 -5.33 -4.59
N LEU A 686 -14.39 -5.52 -5.91
CA LEU A 686 -13.48 -6.42 -6.60
C LEU A 686 -12.82 -5.62 -7.72
N GLN A 687 -11.50 -5.62 -7.79
CA GLN A 687 -10.76 -4.92 -8.83
C GLN A 687 -9.52 -5.69 -9.24
N LYS A 688 -9.42 -5.99 -10.54
CA LYS A 688 -8.18 -6.48 -11.12
C LYS A 688 -7.17 -5.33 -11.24
N ALA A 689 -6.03 -5.45 -10.59
CA ALA A 689 -5.01 -4.41 -10.55
C ALA A 689 -3.62 -4.99 -10.27
N THR A 690 -2.60 -4.21 -10.61
CA THR A 690 -1.20 -4.47 -10.23
C THR A 690 -0.87 -3.58 -9.04
N LEU A 691 -0.43 -4.15 -7.91
CA LEU A 691 -0.18 -3.40 -6.67
C LEU A 691 1.22 -2.77 -6.60
N ILE A 692 2.18 -3.33 -7.32
CA ILE A 692 3.58 -2.90 -7.33
C ILE A 692 4.10 -2.76 -8.77
N PRO A 693 4.95 -1.75 -9.07
CA PRO A 693 5.58 -1.62 -10.38
C PRO A 693 6.37 -2.87 -10.76
N GLY A 694 6.14 -3.39 -11.96
CA GLY A 694 6.77 -4.65 -12.43
C GLY A 694 6.19 -5.93 -11.83
N GLY A 695 5.23 -5.82 -10.91
CA GLY A 695 4.48 -6.96 -10.40
C GLY A 695 3.48 -7.50 -11.43
N SER A 696 2.89 -8.64 -11.08
CA SER A 696 1.86 -9.29 -11.89
C SER A 696 0.45 -8.83 -11.49
N GLU A 697 -0.53 -8.94 -12.40
CA GLU A 697 -1.92 -8.62 -12.09
C GLU A 697 -2.47 -9.54 -11.00
N SER A 698 -3.29 -8.97 -10.11
CA SER A 698 -3.99 -9.70 -9.06
C SER A 698 -5.42 -9.17 -8.89
N LEU A 699 -6.30 -9.97 -8.29
CA LEU A 699 -7.66 -9.55 -8.00
C LEU A 699 -7.75 -9.07 -6.55
N VAL A 700 -7.76 -7.76 -6.36
CA VAL A 700 -7.85 -7.10 -5.06
C VAL A 700 -9.33 -7.03 -4.64
N TYR A 701 -9.61 -7.38 -3.39
CA TYR A 701 -10.94 -7.28 -2.80
C TYR A 701 -10.93 -6.48 -1.50
N LEU A 702 -12.03 -5.77 -1.24
CA LEU A 702 -12.25 -5.01 -0.01
C LEU A 702 -13.52 -5.52 0.68
N THR A 703 -13.45 -5.74 2.00
CA THR A 703 -14.58 -6.22 2.81
C THR A 703 -15.22 -5.12 3.65
N VAL A 704 -16.45 -5.36 4.12
CA VAL A 704 -17.17 -4.46 5.05
C VAL A 704 -16.41 -4.26 6.36
N SER A 705 -15.68 -5.27 6.84
CA SER A 705 -14.90 -5.20 8.09
C SER A 705 -13.62 -4.38 7.97
N GLY A 706 -13.24 -3.96 6.76
CA GLY A 706 -12.00 -3.22 6.50
C GLY A 706 -10.83 -4.09 6.05
N THR A 707 -11.05 -5.37 5.75
CA THR A 707 -10.01 -6.25 5.19
C THR A 707 -9.75 -5.91 3.74
N ILE A 708 -8.47 -5.76 3.39
CA ILE A 708 -7.99 -5.71 2.00
C ILE A 708 -7.28 -7.02 1.74
N GLY A 709 -7.83 -7.83 0.85
CA GLY A 709 -7.23 -9.10 0.45
C GLY A 709 -6.97 -9.16 -1.05
N VAL A 710 -6.23 -10.18 -1.46
CA VAL A 710 -5.80 -10.35 -2.85
C VAL A 710 -5.95 -11.82 -3.23
N LEU A 711 -6.55 -12.09 -4.39
CA LEU A 711 -6.52 -13.39 -5.04
C LEU A 711 -5.46 -13.37 -6.14
N VAL A 712 -4.53 -14.32 -6.04
CA VAL A 712 -3.34 -14.41 -6.88
C VAL A 712 -3.42 -15.64 -7.78
N PRO A 713 -3.17 -15.52 -9.09
CA PRO A 713 -3.06 -16.68 -9.98
C PRO A 713 -1.70 -17.37 -9.81
N PHE A 714 -1.69 -18.71 -9.76
CA PHE A 714 -0.45 -19.48 -9.86
C PHE A 714 0.11 -19.43 -11.29
N THR A 715 1.44 -19.42 -11.40
CA THR A 715 2.12 -19.43 -12.70
C THR A 715 2.47 -20.82 -13.21
N ALA A 716 2.68 -21.78 -12.31
CA ALA A 716 3.03 -23.14 -12.64
C ALA A 716 2.19 -24.13 -11.82
N HIS A 717 1.94 -25.31 -12.40
CA HIS A 717 1.23 -26.39 -11.71
C HIS A 717 2.00 -26.90 -10.48
N GLU A 718 3.34 -26.91 -10.56
CA GLU A 718 4.22 -27.29 -9.46
C GLU A 718 4.06 -26.37 -8.23
N ASP A 719 3.80 -25.08 -8.45
CA ASP A 719 3.53 -24.14 -7.36
C ASP A 719 2.17 -24.41 -6.74
N HIS A 720 1.14 -24.61 -7.58
CA HIS A 720 -0.19 -24.99 -7.11
C HIS A 720 -0.12 -26.25 -6.23
N ASP A 721 0.52 -27.31 -6.72
CA ASP A 721 0.63 -28.56 -5.99
C ASP A 721 1.41 -28.37 -4.68
N PHE A 722 2.52 -27.64 -4.71
CA PHE A 722 3.29 -27.33 -3.49
C PHE A 722 2.42 -26.63 -2.43
N PHE A 723 1.73 -25.55 -2.79
CA PHE A 723 0.91 -24.81 -1.85
C PHE A 723 -0.32 -25.61 -1.39
N GLN A 724 -0.83 -26.51 -2.24
CA GLN A 724 -1.95 -27.37 -1.89
C GLN A 724 -1.53 -28.39 -0.83
N HIS A 725 -0.37 -29.03 -0.99
CA HIS A 725 0.16 -29.94 0.02
C HIS A 725 0.49 -29.18 1.32
N LEU A 726 1.13 -28.01 1.23
CA LEU A 726 1.40 -27.17 2.39
C LEU A 726 0.12 -26.84 3.16
N GLU A 727 -0.94 -26.41 2.47
CA GLU A 727 -2.25 -26.13 3.09
C GLU A 727 -2.81 -27.39 3.77
N MET A 728 -2.71 -28.56 3.14
CA MET A 728 -3.15 -29.83 3.73
C MET A 728 -2.41 -30.17 5.02
N HIS A 729 -1.08 -30.03 5.06
CA HIS A 729 -0.29 -30.25 6.29
C HIS A 729 -0.62 -29.20 7.36
N MET A 730 -0.79 -27.94 6.98
CA MET A 730 -1.14 -26.87 7.93
C MET A 730 -2.52 -27.08 8.57
N ARG A 731 -3.49 -27.65 7.84
CA ARG A 731 -4.81 -27.98 8.39
C ARG A 731 -4.74 -29.01 9.53
N SER A 732 -3.82 -29.97 9.47
CA SER A 732 -3.65 -30.98 10.52
C SER A 732 -2.75 -30.49 11.65
N GLU A 733 -1.62 -29.85 11.32
CA GLU A 733 -0.60 -29.47 12.30
C GLU A 733 -0.90 -28.16 13.04
N ASN A 734 -1.71 -27.29 12.44
CA ASN A 734 -2.14 -26.01 12.99
C ASN A 734 -3.66 -25.79 12.81
N PRO A 735 -4.51 -26.58 13.49
CA PRO A 735 -5.95 -26.47 13.34
C PRO A 735 -6.46 -25.10 13.83
N PRO A 736 -7.56 -24.57 13.25
CA PRO A 736 -8.10 -23.28 13.67
C PRO A 736 -8.44 -23.22 15.17
N LEU A 737 -8.05 -22.12 15.81
CA LEU A 737 -8.10 -21.93 17.27
C LEU A 737 -9.47 -22.23 17.90
N CYS A 738 -10.57 -21.87 17.21
CA CYS A 738 -11.93 -22.04 17.72
C CYS A 738 -12.53 -23.44 17.44
N GLY A 739 -11.71 -24.43 17.08
CA GLY A 739 -12.16 -25.79 16.81
C GLY A 739 -12.99 -25.97 15.53
N ARG A 740 -13.01 -24.96 14.66
CA ARG A 740 -13.69 -25.03 13.36
C ARG A 740 -12.78 -25.75 12.36
N ASP A 741 -13.31 -26.74 11.65
CA ASP A 741 -12.60 -27.32 10.51
C ASP A 741 -12.39 -26.28 9.39
N HIS A 742 -11.14 -26.13 8.94
CA HIS A 742 -10.74 -25.12 7.96
C HIS A 742 -11.43 -25.32 6.61
N LEU A 743 -11.40 -26.53 6.06
CA LEU A 743 -11.97 -26.83 4.75
C LEU A 743 -13.50 -26.62 4.75
N SER A 744 -14.15 -27.02 5.83
CA SER A 744 -15.59 -26.80 6.06
C SER A 744 -15.93 -25.31 6.20
N PHE A 745 -15.07 -24.51 6.84
CA PHE A 745 -15.25 -23.06 6.90
C PHE A 745 -15.13 -22.41 5.52
N ARG A 746 -14.05 -22.70 4.78
CA ARG A 746 -13.85 -22.18 3.42
C ARG A 746 -14.91 -22.68 2.42
N SER A 747 -15.59 -23.78 2.76
CA SER A 747 -16.70 -24.38 2.00
C SER A 747 -18.09 -24.09 2.57
N SER A 748 -18.28 -23.02 3.37
CA SER A 748 -19.52 -22.83 4.16
C SER A 748 -20.82 -22.80 3.33
N TYR A 749 -20.79 -22.22 2.13
CA TYR A 749 -21.96 -22.15 1.24
C TYR A 749 -21.77 -22.96 -0.04
N PHE A 750 -20.59 -22.84 -0.64
CA PHE A 750 -20.19 -23.58 -1.82
C PHE A 750 -18.86 -24.28 -1.53
N PRO A 751 -18.66 -25.54 -1.96
CA PRO A 751 -17.38 -26.21 -1.82
C PRO A 751 -16.24 -25.37 -2.41
N VAL A 752 -15.12 -25.28 -1.69
CA VAL A 752 -13.91 -24.63 -2.21
C VAL A 752 -13.53 -25.29 -3.53
N LYS A 753 -13.20 -24.46 -4.52
CA LYS A 753 -12.74 -24.91 -5.83
C LYS A 753 -11.59 -24.04 -6.30
N ASN A 754 -10.43 -24.66 -6.53
CA ASN A 754 -9.24 -24.05 -7.11
C ASN A 754 -8.76 -22.78 -6.38
N VAL A 755 -8.85 -22.76 -5.04
CA VAL A 755 -8.31 -21.69 -4.20
C VAL A 755 -7.60 -22.32 -3.01
N ILE A 756 -6.42 -21.80 -2.70
CA ILE A 756 -5.59 -22.20 -1.56
C ILE A 756 -5.57 -21.03 -0.58
N ASP A 757 -5.77 -21.31 0.71
CA ASP A 757 -5.77 -20.29 1.74
C ASP A 757 -4.35 -19.87 2.13
N GLY A 758 -3.86 -18.80 1.52
CA GLY A 758 -2.54 -18.23 1.80
C GLY A 758 -2.37 -17.76 3.26
N ASP A 759 -3.44 -17.33 3.91
CA ASP A 759 -3.38 -16.88 5.31
C ASP A 759 -3.08 -18.06 6.25
N LEU A 760 -3.58 -19.25 5.94
CA LEU A 760 -3.23 -20.47 6.67
C LEU A 760 -1.80 -20.90 6.35
N CYS A 761 -1.39 -20.87 5.09
CA CYS A 761 -0.04 -21.25 4.68
C CYS A 761 1.04 -20.37 5.33
N GLU A 762 0.80 -19.07 5.50
CA GLU A 762 1.75 -18.16 6.15
C GLU A 762 1.95 -18.40 7.64
N GLN A 763 0.99 -19.06 8.30
CA GLN A 763 1.15 -19.47 9.70
C GLN A 763 2.22 -20.55 9.89
N PHE A 764 2.75 -21.13 8.80
CA PHE A 764 3.91 -22.02 8.83
C PHE A 764 5.08 -21.41 9.61
N ASN A 765 5.36 -20.11 9.40
CA ASN A 765 6.46 -19.41 10.07
C ASN A 765 6.22 -19.21 11.58
N SER A 766 4.98 -19.37 12.04
CA SER A 766 4.61 -19.26 13.46
C SER A 766 4.63 -20.61 14.19
N LEU A 767 4.82 -21.72 13.47
CA LEU A 767 4.92 -23.05 14.06
C LEU A 767 6.26 -23.24 14.78
N ASP A 768 6.30 -24.18 15.72
CA ASP A 768 7.54 -24.61 16.35
C ASP A 768 8.54 -25.16 15.31
N PRO A 769 9.86 -24.92 15.47
CA PRO A 769 10.86 -25.37 14.49
C PRO A 769 10.85 -26.87 14.19
N SER A 770 10.44 -27.70 15.15
CA SER A 770 10.30 -29.16 14.95
C SER A 770 9.20 -29.51 13.96
N LYS A 771 8.05 -28.83 14.05
CA LYS A 771 6.94 -29.00 13.10
C LYS A 771 7.27 -28.43 11.74
N GLN A 772 7.90 -27.24 11.70
CA GLN A 772 8.38 -26.66 10.44
C GLN A 772 9.31 -27.62 9.70
N LYS A 773 10.25 -28.25 10.42
CA LYS A 773 11.15 -29.25 9.87
C LYS A 773 10.42 -30.48 9.36
N SER A 774 9.48 -31.03 10.14
CA SER A 774 8.69 -32.20 9.72
C SER A 774 7.92 -31.94 8.43
N ILE A 775 7.20 -30.81 8.35
CA ILE A 775 6.42 -30.44 7.15
C ILE A 775 7.35 -30.18 5.96
N ALA A 776 8.48 -29.51 6.19
CA ALA A 776 9.44 -29.22 5.13
C ALA A 776 10.07 -30.51 4.57
N GLU A 777 10.43 -31.47 5.42
CA GLU A 777 10.94 -32.78 5.02
C GLU A 777 9.91 -33.58 4.20
N GLU A 778 8.63 -33.54 4.57
CA GLU A 778 7.55 -34.17 3.77
C GLU A 778 7.33 -33.50 2.41
N LEU A 779 7.71 -32.24 2.26
CA LEU A 779 7.69 -31.49 0.99
C LEU A 779 9.03 -31.59 0.24
N ASP A 780 9.98 -32.40 0.70
CA ASP A 780 11.35 -32.52 0.18
C ASP A 780 12.11 -31.18 0.14
N ARG A 781 11.93 -30.32 1.15
CA ARG A 781 12.50 -28.97 1.23
C ARG A 781 13.04 -28.65 2.62
N ASN A 782 13.77 -27.54 2.71
CA ASN A 782 14.15 -26.95 3.99
C ASN A 782 13.11 -25.91 4.46
N PRO A 783 12.93 -25.68 5.78
CA PRO A 783 12.01 -24.66 6.27
C PRO A 783 12.25 -23.27 5.67
N SER A 784 13.53 -22.89 5.50
CA SER A 784 13.91 -21.62 4.87
C SER A 784 13.44 -21.51 3.41
N GLU A 785 13.45 -22.61 2.65
CA GLU A 785 12.97 -22.67 1.27
C GLU A 785 11.44 -22.57 1.20
N VAL A 786 10.73 -23.19 2.15
CA VAL A 786 9.27 -23.05 2.29
C VAL A 786 8.90 -21.60 2.60
N SER A 787 9.55 -20.98 3.60
CA SER A 787 9.35 -19.58 3.96
C SER A 787 9.67 -18.64 2.79
N LYS A 788 10.75 -18.91 2.06
CA LYS A 788 11.13 -18.14 0.86
C LYS A 788 10.04 -18.23 -0.21
N LYS A 789 9.54 -19.43 -0.50
CA LYS A 789 8.50 -19.63 -1.52
C LYS A 789 7.18 -18.94 -1.15
N LEU A 790 6.84 -18.90 0.14
CA LEU A 790 5.71 -18.10 0.66
C LEU A 790 5.93 -16.59 0.43
N GLU A 791 7.12 -16.08 0.75
CA GLU A 791 7.48 -14.67 0.54
C GLU A 791 7.55 -14.27 -0.94
N ASP A 792 7.95 -15.17 -1.83
CA ASP A 792 8.05 -14.91 -3.27
C ASP A 792 6.68 -14.56 -3.87
N ILE A 793 5.60 -15.20 -3.41
CA ILE A 793 4.23 -14.86 -3.82
C ILE A 793 3.87 -13.43 -3.38
N ARG A 794 4.15 -13.06 -2.12
CA ARG A 794 3.92 -11.68 -1.66
C ARG A 794 4.76 -10.68 -2.45
N THR A 795 6.03 -10.96 -2.63
CA THR A 795 6.98 -10.06 -3.30
C THR A 795 6.58 -9.82 -4.77
N ARG A 796 5.95 -10.79 -5.43
CA ARG A 796 5.56 -10.70 -6.83
C ARG A 796 4.21 -10.01 -7.09
N TYR A 797 3.26 -10.18 -6.18
CA TYR A 797 1.87 -9.74 -6.39
C TYR A 797 1.38 -8.68 -5.40
N ALA A 798 2.03 -8.60 -4.24
CA ALA A 798 1.60 -7.80 -3.10
C ALA A 798 2.79 -7.02 -2.51
N PHE A 799 2.66 -6.66 -1.23
CA PHE A 799 3.56 -5.77 -0.52
C PHE A 799 4.51 -6.51 0.42
#